data_AF-A0A525D017-F1
#
_entry.id   AF-A0A525D017-F1
#
_cell.length_a   1.000
_cell.length_b   1.000
_cell.length_c   1.000
_cell.angle_alpha   90.00
_cell.angle_beta   90.00
_cell.angle_gamma   90.00
#
_symmetry.space_group_name_H-M   'P 1'
#
loop_
_entity.id
_entity.type
_entity.pdbx_description
1 polymer ?
#
loop_
_entity_poly.entity_id
_entity_poly.type
_entity_poly.pdbx_seq_one_letter_code
_entity_poly.pdbx_strand_id
1 'polypeptide(L)'
;MGRCLIHYTPIVILFSIFLILVTFSHPLLANDPPVEPVLLSPAAGATGVDLDDPAGFFLKWSCSDPDIGDVLTYDVYLGEDPDPSWFASTSHTPPSPGSDETWYQLPLRLKGHTTYYWRIVARDNQGHTTEGTEIRQFTTRNAPPKPVTLVFPTANADILPGTIWLRWACDGDPDPNDTISYDVYFGTQANDPTPIDNTENTHYERTLSANKTYYWEIKAKDGLGEETASGRFSFTTHLTQTLHDDETIDTTGVTFLKTDSPHVIKGTLTITDDGELTIEPGTVVKFEPNALIKATGELKAVGTPAEPIVFTSGRDDLYLGNTGTGSPVPEKGDWQRIEFNSSDSDSSKLEYCVLRYGGTSIGAVYVSESNPSIRFNTITRCGSYGIKIFTGAPNIAGNTFSENENFDLFYYHPADSNPPNTYEFGICYQNSLKNSLKIHNGFLQDFSDNTLHYNGSFPIKIPAQALQGFSGNTFTGYTAASIIEVTGGRVIGLSSSLPGFTYHILADLFVEISNNESKLSIDPGATLKFANNTGLFAGREGYGYLSTLAAQGTAESKITFTTLDDNPATRSWTGIVLGNRSKDYNPSLDTGTVLEHCDVLYAGGDGTLEAAGIHLTNTFPGLSFVSVNHSKGSGIWVDNQTATVPVQILESAITECEDCGIVLDAASTGTIQVHQSVIQDNGAATGADGCGISNETRNTTPVTIDAHSNFWGHASGPYHSTTNPGGQGNLVTDHVDFEPWMSTLTGTPLTFPGIILLLGVE
;
A
#
# COMPACT_ATOMS: atom_id res chain seq x y z
N MET A 1 50.53 -43.16 -16.42
CA MET A 1 51.09 -44.37 -15.76
C MET A 1 50.02 -44.98 -14.87
N GLY A 2 49.92 -46.31 -14.81
CA GLY A 2 49.15 -47.07 -13.80
C GLY A 2 47.80 -47.59 -14.30
N ARG A 3 47.77 -48.59 -15.19
CA ARG A 3 47.58 -50.05 -14.89
C ARG A 3 46.20 -50.33 -14.27
N CYS A 4 45.33 -51.16 -14.85
CA CYS A 4 45.62 -52.50 -15.36
C CYS A 4 44.66 -52.93 -16.49
N LEU A 5 45.23 -53.37 -17.63
CA LEU A 5 44.59 -54.21 -18.65
C LEU A 5 44.57 -55.66 -18.18
N ILE A 6 43.61 -56.48 -18.64
CA ILE A 6 43.88 -57.68 -19.48
C ILE A 6 42.74 -57.85 -20.51
N HIS A 7 43.14 -58.14 -21.75
CA HIS A 7 42.36 -58.36 -22.98
C HIS A 7 42.51 -59.83 -23.39
N TYR A 8 41.55 -60.43 -24.11
CA TYR A 8 41.79 -61.36 -25.24
C TYR A 8 40.55 -61.47 -26.14
N THR A 9 40.80 -61.56 -27.45
CA THR A 9 39.91 -61.36 -28.61
C THR A 9 39.56 -62.72 -29.32
N PRO A 10 39.07 -62.82 -30.59
CA PRO A 10 37.72 -63.29 -30.93
C PRO A 10 37.67 -64.47 -31.95
N ILE A 11 36.48 -65.00 -32.28
CA ILE A 11 36.23 -65.82 -33.50
C ILE A 11 34.89 -65.42 -34.15
N VAL A 12 34.97 -65.14 -35.45
CA VAL A 12 33.87 -64.83 -36.40
C VAL A 12 33.47 -66.11 -37.14
N ILE A 13 32.17 -66.41 -37.27
CA ILE A 13 31.61 -67.19 -38.41
C ILE A 13 30.20 -66.65 -38.77
N LEU A 14 30.05 -66.25 -40.04
CA LEU A 14 28.82 -65.87 -40.75
C LEU A 14 27.79 -67.00 -40.79
N PHE A 15 26.48 -66.69 -40.89
CA PHE A 15 25.62 -67.34 -41.90
C PHE A 15 24.45 -66.44 -42.33
N SER A 16 24.16 -66.59 -43.63
CA SER A 16 23.51 -65.67 -44.55
C SER A 16 22.00 -65.48 -44.41
N ILE A 17 21.59 -64.26 -44.80
CA ILE A 17 20.23 -63.82 -45.10
C ILE A 17 19.69 -64.55 -46.34
N PHE A 18 18.45 -65.04 -46.27
CA PHE A 18 17.60 -65.18 -47.44
C PHE A 18 16.26 -64.50 -47.17
N LEU A 19 16.11 -63.34 -47.81
CA LEU A 19 14.92 -62.52 -47.89
C LEU A 19 13.98 -63.17 -48.93
N ILE A 20 12.80 -63.61 -48.52
CA ILE A 20 11.67 -63.82 -49.42
C ILE A 20 10.69 -62.68 -49.14
N LEU A 21 10.65 -61.71 -50.07
CA LEU A 21 9.51 -60.81 -50.21
C LEU A 21 8.31 -61.66 -50.66
N VAL A 22 7.34 -61.83 -49.76
CA VAL A 22 5.94 -61.94 -50.17
C VAL A 22 5.31 -60.60 -49.88
N THR A 23 5.11 -59.85 -50.97
CA THR A 23 4.26 -58.67 -51.02
C THR A 23 2.83 -59.09 -50.68
N PHE A 24 2.38 -58.77 -49.47
CA PHE A 24 0.99 -58.40 -49.29
C PHE A 24 0.92 -56.88 -49.38
N SER A 25 0.46 -56.40 -50.53
CA SER A 25 -0.34 -55.19 -50.60
C SER A 25 -1.58 -55.40 -49.73
N HIS A 26 -1.44 -55.20 -48.42
CA HIS A 26 -2.59 -54.81 -47.62
C HIS A 26 -2.96 -53.40 -48.11
N PRO A 27 -4.26 -53.07 -48.22
CA PRO A 27 -4.64 -51.67 -48.31
C PRO A 27 -3.93 -50.92 -47.18
N LEU A 28 -3.65 -49.63 -47.33
CA LEU A 28 -3.53 -48.77 -46.14
C LEU A 28 -4.75 -49.11 -45.29
N LEU A 29 -4.54 -49.87 -44.20
CA LEU A 29 -5.61 -50.16 -43.27
C LEU A 29 -6.11 -48.78 -42.85
N ALA A 30 -7.41 -48.58 -42.95
CA ALA A 30 -7.99 -47.38 -42.38
C ALA A 30 -7.59 -47.40 -40.91
N ASN A 31 -6.99 -46.30 -40.44
CA ASN A 31 -6.56 -46.18 -39.05
C ASN A 31 -7.75 -46.48 -38.14
N ASP A 32 -7.59 -47.46 -37.27
CA ASP A 32 -8.55 -47.80 -36.23
C ASP A 32 -8.34 -46.84 -35.03
N PRO A 33 -9.40 -46.45 -34.31
CA PRO A 33 -9.24 -45.65 -33.11
C PRO A 33 -8.57 -46.49 -31.99
N PRO A 34 -7.97 -45.83 -30.98
CA PRO A 34 -7.40 -46.52 -29.82
C PRO A 34 -8.40 -47.43 -29.11
N VAL A 35 -7.96 -48.49 -28.45
CA VAL A 35 -8.86 -49.28 -27.59
C VAL A 35 -9.27 -48.48 -26.35
N GLU A 36 -10.43 -48.84 -25.78
CA GLU A 36 -10.96 -48.16 -24.60
C GLU A 36 -9.96 -48.17 -23.42
N PRO A 37 -9.63 -47.01 -22.82
CA PRO A 37 -8.77 -46.95 -21.65
C PRO A 37 -9.39 -47.69 -20.45
N VAL A 38 -8.66 -48.64 -19.88
CA VAL A 38 -9.04 -49.36 -18.66
C VAL A 38 -8.34 -48.73 -17.46
N LEU A 39 -9.11 -48.17 -16.53
CA LEU A 39 -8.55 -47.50 -15.37
C LEU A 39 -7.97 -48.55 -14.40
N LEU A 40 -6.78 -48.33 -13.84
CA LEU A 40 -6.06 -49.29 -12.98
C LEU A 40 -5.93 -48.78 -11.54
N SER A 41 -5.39 -47.57 -11.35
CA SER A 41 -5.14 -46.99 -10.02
C SER A 41 -5.50 -45.50 -10.01
N PRO A 42 -6.13 -44.98 -8.94
CA PRO A 42 -6.61 -45.69 -7.74
C PRO A 42 -7.65 -46.78 -8.05
N ALA A 43 -7.86 -47.71 -7.12
CA ALA A 43 -8.91 -48.71 -7.25
C ALA A 43 -10.30 -48.03 -7.20
N ALA A 44 -11.29 -48.63 -7.87
CA ALA A 44 -12.64 -48.08 -7.91
C ALA A 44 -13.23 -47.93 -6.51
N GLY A 45 -13.60 -46.70 -6.12
CA GLY A 45 -14.14 -46.41 -4.80
C GLY A 45 -13.12 -46.48 -3.66
N ALA A 46 -11.82 -46.43 -3.95
CA ALA A 46 -10.78 -46.41 -2.92
C ALA A 46 -10.99 -45.21 -1.99
N THR A 47 -10.95 -45.44 -0.68
CA THR A 47 -11.04 -44.41 0.36
C THR A 47 -9.73 -44.34 1.14
N GLY A 48 -9.40 -43.17 1.69
CA GLY A 48 -8.17 -43.00 2.48
C GLY A 48 -6.92 -43.00 1.60
N VAL A 49 -7.03 -42.54 0.36
CA VAL A 49 -5.92 -42.49 -0.58
C VAL A 49 -4.91 -41.44 -0.12
N ASP A 50 -3.71 -41.89 0.22
CA ASP A 50 -2.61 -41.04 0.63
C ASP A 50 -1.97 -40.35 -0.57
N LEU A 51 -1.85 -39.03 -0.50
CA LEU A 51 -1.26 -38.20 -1.54
C LEU A 51 0.23 -37.91 -1.28
N ASP A 52 0.72 -38.20 -0.07
CA ASP A 52 2.07 -37.87 0.40
C ASP A 52 3.10 -38.96 0.08
N ASP A 53 2.88 -39.75 -0.98
CA ASP A 53 3.89 -40.71 -1.44
C ASP A 53 5.14 -39.94 -1.92
N PRO A 54 6.34 -40.19 -1.34
CA PRO A 54 7.59 -39.55 -1.78
C PRO A 54 7.93 -39.82 -3.25
N ALA A 55 7.40 -40.89 -3.85
CA ALA A 55 7.54 -41.21 -5.26
C ALA A 55 6.54 -40.46 -6.16
N GLY A 56 5.56 -39.76 -5.58
CA GLY A 56 4.46 -39.08 -6.27
C GLY A 56 3.18 -39.91 -6.32
N PHE A 57 2.04 -39.23 -6.41
CA PHE A 57 0.74 -39.88 -6.60
C PHE A 57 0.42 -40.02 -8.10
N PHE A 58 0.04 -41.22 -8.53
CA PHE A 58 -0.17 -41.56 -9.94
C PHE A 58 -1.59 -42.05 -10.22
N LEU A 59 -2.25 -41.44 -11.20
CA LEU A 59 -3.36 -42.07 -11.91
C LEU A 59 -2.76 -43.06 -12.91
N LYS A 60 -3.26 -44.28 -12.96
CA LYS A 60 -2.75 -45.34 -13.85
C LYS A 60 -3.89 -45.97 -14.64
N TRP A 61 -3.69 -46.18 -15.93
CA TRP A 61 -4.64 -46.84 -16.82
C TRP A 61 -3.89 -47.71 -17.82
N SER A 62 -4.59 -48.62 -18.50
CA SER A 62 -4.04 -49.33 -19.66
C SER A 62 -4.81 -49.01 -20.93
N CYS A 63 -4.09 -48.82 -22.03
CA CYS A 63 -4.66 -48.54 -23.34
C CYS A 63 -3.65 -48.93 -24.43
N SER A 64 -4.15 -49.38 -25.57
CA SER A 64 -3.36 -49.78 -26.74
C SER A 64 -4.05 -49.32 -28.02
N ASP A 65 -3.36 -49.44 -29.14
CA ASP A 65 -3.90 -49.13 -30.45
C ASP A 65 -3.82 -50.39 -31.34
N PRO A 66 -4.89 -50.78 -32.07
CA PRO A 66 -4.83 -51.86 -33.04
C PRO A 66 -3.76 -51.64 -34.13
N ASP A 67 -3.43 -50.38 -34.45
CA ASP A 67 -2.41 -50.00 -35.42
C ASP A 67 -1.02 -49.95 -34.77
N ILE A 68 -0.28 -51.05 -34.96
CA ILE A 68 1.07 -51.22 -34.38
C ILE A 68 2.01 -50.10 -34.86
N GLY A 69 2.43 -49.25 -33.92
CA GLY A 69 3.38 -48.17 -34.15
C GLY A 69 2.81 -46.78 -33.87
N ASP A 70 1.51 -46.66 -33.64
CA ASP A 70 0.89 -45.39 -33.30
C ASP A 70 1.23 -44.93 -31.88
N VAL A 71 1.36 -43.60 -31.76
CA VAL A 71 1.69 -42.94 -30.51
C VAL A 71 0.40 -42.43 -29.90
N LEU A 72 0.11 -42.88 -28.68
CA LEU A 72 -1.09 -42.48 -27.96
C LEU A 72 -0.82 -41.24 -27.09
N THR A 73 -1.73 -40.28 -27.21
CA THR A 73 -1.88 -39.13 -26.31
C THR A 73 -3.16 -39.30 -25.50
N TYR A 74 -3.13 -38.89 -24.25
CA TYR A 74 -4.24 -39.07 -23.30
C TYR A 74 -4.65 -37.72 -22.73
N ASP A 75 -5.94 -37.41 -22.84
CA ASP A 75 -6.58 -36.30 -22.12
C ASP A 75 -7.12 -36.85 -20.79
N VAL A 76 -6.57 -36.34 -19.69
CA VAL A 76 -6.95 -36.66 -18.31
C VAL A 76 -8.02 -35.68 -17.87
N TYR A 77 -9.17 -36.20 -17.45
CA TYR A 77 -10.25 -35.44 -16.83
C TYR A 77 -10.27 -35.78 -15.34
N LEU A 78 -10.29 -34.75 -14.48
CA LEU A 78 -10.25 -34.91 -13.02
C LEU A 78 -11.03 -33.76 -12.37
N GLY A 79 -11.90 -34.07 -11.41
CA GLY A 79 -12.65 -33.06 -10.67
C GLY A 79 -13.42 -33.60 -9.47
N GLU A 80 -14.02 -32.72 -8.68
CA GLU A 80 -14.88 -33.06 -7.54
C GLU A 80 -16.33 -33.41 -7.96
N ASP A 81 -16.68 -33.11 -9.21
CA ASP A 81 -17.99 -33.42 -9.82
C ASP A 81 -17.96 -34.80 -10.49
N PRO A 82 -19.03 -35.61 -10.36
CA PRO A 82 -19.21 -36.84 -11.14
C PRO A 82 -18.98 -36.71 -12.65
N ASP A 83 -19.15 -35.52 -13.24
CA ASP A 83 -18.70 -35.20 -14.61
C ASP A 83 -17.39 -34.38 -14.56
N PRO A 84 -16.22 -35.05 -14.49
CA PRO A 84 -14.95 -34.37 -14.28
C PRO A 84 -14.56 -33.53 -15.50
N SER A 85 -14.08 -32.31 -15.24
CA SER A 85 -13.59 -31.40 -16.28
C SER A 85 -12.19 -31.77 -16.76
N TRP A 86 -11.81 -31.26 -17.92
CA TRP A 86 -10.47 -31.44 -18.48
C TRP A 86 -9.40 -30.92 -17.50
N PHE A 87 -8.37 -31.73 -17.25
CA PHE A 87 -7.31 -31.43 -16.29
C PHE A 87 -5.93 -31.28 -16.96
N ALA A 88 -5.53 -32.24 -17.78
CA ALA A 88 -4.23 -32.24 -18.45
C ALA A 88 -4.19 -33.17 -19.66
N SER A 89 -3.15 -33.05 -20.49
CA SER A 89 -2.85 -34.00 -21.56
C SER A 89 -1.44 -34.57 -21.39
N THR A 90 -1.25 -35.85 -21.70
CA THR A 90 0.06 -36.51 -21.63
C THR A 90 0.27 -37.49 -22.78
N SER A 91 1.50 -37.62 -23.27
CA SER A 91 1.87 -38.56 -24.33
C SER A 91 2.84 -39.59 -23.78
N HIS A 92 2.57 -40.87 -24.01
CA HIS A 92 3.48 -41.95 -23.62
C HIS A 92 3.83 -42.80 -24.83
N THR A 93 5.12 -43.07 -25.00
CA THR A 93 5.57 -44.17 -25.87
C THR A 93 5.55 -45.46 -25.04
N PRO A 94 4.98 -46.57 -25.53
CA PRO A 94 4.87 -47.79 -24.75
C PRO A 94 6.26 -48.22 -24.25
N PRO A 95 6.46 -48.42 -22.93
CA PRO A 95 7.80 -48.59 -22.35
C PRO A 95 8.48 -49.91 -22.73
N SER A 96 7.75 -50.88 -23.30
CA SER A 96 8.26 -52.09 -23.94
C SER A 96 7.18 -52.76 -24.79
N PRO A 97 7.56 -53.54 -25.83
CA PRO A 97 6.58 -54.36 -26.56
C PRO A 97 5.92 -55.36 -25.60
N GLY A 98 4.65 -55.15 -25.28
CA GLY A 98 3.81 -56.03 -24.45
C GLY A 98 3.30 -55.45 -23.13
N SER A 99 3.46 -54.16 -22.82
CA SER A 99 2.80 -53.52 -21.67
C SER A 99 1.93 -52.34 -22.10
N ASP A 100 0.62 -52.44 -21.84
CA ASP A 100 -0.37 -51.42 -22.20
C ASP A 100 -0.59 -50.41 -21.05
N GLU A 101 0.11 -50.53 -19.92
CA GLU A 101 -0.01 -49.64 -18.74
C GLU A 101 0.70 -48.30 -18.96
N THR A 102 0.03 -47.22 -18.58
CA THR A 102 0.46 -45.82 -18.65
C THR A 102 -0.07 -45.06 -17.44
N TRP A 103 0.51 -43.88 -17.16
CA TRP A 103 0.21 -43.14 -15.93
C TRP A 103 0.29 -41.62 -16.10
N TYR A 104 -0.30 -40.91 -15.15
CA TYR A 104 -0.16 -39.47 -14.97
C TYR A 104 0.18 -39.17 -13.52
N GLN A 105 1.33 -38.54 -13.29
CA GLN A 105 1.71 -38.07 -11.95
C GLN A 105 0.96 -36.77 -11.65
N LEU A 106 0.13 -36.78 -10.61
CA LEU A 106 -0.60 -35.59 -10.21
C LEU A 106 0.33 -34.61 -9.47
N PRO A 107 0.25 -33.29 -9.76
CA PRO A 107 0.92 -32.29 -8.93
C PRO A 107 0.30 -32.29 -7.52
N LEU A 108 1.13 -32.31 -6.47
CA LEU A 108 0.75 -32.34 -5.05
C LEU A 108 -0.11 -31.12 -4.67
N ARG A 109 -1.44 -31.17 -4.91
CA ARG A 109 -2.42 -30.10 -4.60
C ARG A 109 -3.88 -30.56 -4.46
N LEU A 110 -4.18 -31.87 -4.40
CA LEU A 110 -5.56 -32.30 -4.16
C LEU A 110 -5.93 -32.10 -2.69
N LYS A 111 -7.15 -31.60 -2.43
CA LYS A 111 -7.73 -31.52 -1.08
C LYS A 111 -7.79 -32.91 -0.43
N GLY A 112 -7.50 -33.00 0.87
CA GLY A 112 -7.75 -34.21 1.66
C GLY A 112 -9.24 -34.41 1.90
N HIS A 113 -9.59 -35.60 2.38
CA HIS A 113 -10.97 -36.10 2.58
C HIS A 113 -11.97 -35.74 1.46
N THR A 114 -11.50 -35.65 0.22
CA THR A 114 -12.27 -35.19 -0.92
C THR A 114 -12.40 -36.30 -1.94
N THR A 115 -13.62 -36.50 -2.43
CA THR A 115 -13.88 -37.48 -3.49
C THR A 115 -13.62 -36.84 -4.84
N TYR A 116 -12.70 -37.44 -5.61
CA TYR A 116 -12.40 -37.04 -6.97
C TYR A 116 -12.90 -38.09 -7.95
N TYR A 117 -13.43 -37.61 -9.06
CA TYR A 117 -13.84 -38.37 -10.22
C TYR A 117 -12.86 -38.13 -11.34
N TRP A 118 -12.52 -39.17 -12.09
CA TRP A 118 -11.59 -39.08 -13.20
C TRP A 118 -11.89 -40.08 -14.30
N ARG A 119 -11.46 -39.73 -15.51
CA ARG A 119 -11.55 -40.56 -16.71
C ARG A 119 -10.46 -40.18 -17.70
N ILE A 120 -10.27 -41.04 -18.70
CA ILE A 120 -9.24 -40.87 -19.73
C ILE A 120 -9.90 -40.91 -21.11
N VAL A 121 -9.48 -39.99 -21.98
CA VAL A 121 -9.74 -40.04 -23.42
C VAL A 121 -8.41 -40.29 -24.12
N ALA A 122 -8.31 -41.38 -24.88
CA ALA A 122 -7.14 -41.71 -25.68
C ALA A 122 -7.28 -41.15 -27.09
N ARG A 123 -6.16 -40.72 -27.68
CA ARG A 123 -6.06 -40.19 -29.04
C ARG A 123 -4.82 -40.74 -29.73
N ASP A 124 -4.98 -41.21 -30.96
CA ASP A 124 -3.84 -41.61 -31.81
C ASP A 124 -3.16 -40.41 -32.50
N ASN A 125 -2.14 -40.69 -33.31
CA ASN A 125 -1.39 -39.68 -34.05
C ASN A 125 -2.10 -39.20 -35.34
N GLN A 126 -3.22 -39.83 -35.73
CA GLN A 126 -4.07 -39.45 -36.87
C GLN A 126 -5.31 -38.64 -36.44
N GLY A 127 -5.52 -38.49 -35.13
CA GLY A 127 -6.58 -37.69 -34.53
C GLY A 127 -7.86 -38.44 -34.20
N HIS A 128 -7.92 -39.78 -34.31
CA HIS A 128 -9.08 -40.52 -33.79
C HIS A 128 -8.99 -40.63 -32.27
N THR A 129 -10.15 -40.61 -31.61
CA THR A 129 -10.27 -40.59 -30.15
C THR A 129 -11.19 -41.69 -29.66
N THR A 130 -10.83 -42.30 -28.54
CA THR A 130 -11.68 -43.22 -27.78
C THR A 130 -11.81 -42.71 -26.35
N GLU A 131 -13.05 -42.43 -25.96
CA GLU A 131 -13.43 -42.00 -24.61
C GLU A 131 -13.71 -43.23 -23.73
N GLY A 132 -13.08 -43.30 -22.56
CA GLY A 132 -13.39 -44.33 -21.57
C GLY A 132 -14.81 -44.17 -21.03
N THR A 133 -15.58 -45.25 -21.00
CA THR A 133 -16.97 -45.24 -20.50
C THR A 133 -17.06 -45.26 -18.98
N GLU A 134 -15.99 -45.67 -18.29
CA GLU A 134 -15.88 -45.65 -16.83
C GLU A 134 -15.42 -44.26 -16.34
N ILE A 135 -16.24 -43.61 -15.49
CA ILE A 135 -15.77 -42.56 -14.59
C ILE A 135 -15.43 -43.22 -13.27
N ARG A 136 -14.16 -43.17 -12.88
CA ARG A 136 -13.69 -43.75 -11.62
C ARG A 136 -13.65 -42.69 -10.54
N GLN A 137 -13.98 -43.10 -9.32
CA GLN A 137 -13.86 -42.25 -8.13
C GLN A 137 -12.87 -42.80 -7.11
N PHE A 138 -12.26 -41.90 -6.35
CA PHE A 138 -11.51 -42.20 -5.14
C PHE A 138 -11.63 -41.06 -4.13
N THR A 139 -11.50 -41.35 -2.84
CA THR A 139 -11.53 -40.36 -1.76
C THR A 139 -10.16 -40.28 -1.10
N THR A 140 -9.61 -39.07 -1.06
CA THR A 140 -8.31 -38.78 -0.43
C THR A 140 -8.38 -38.99 1.09
N ARG A 141 -7.24 -39.23 1.73
CA ARG A 141 -7.13 -39.37 3.18
C ARG A 141 -7.46 -38.04 3.88
N ASN A 142 -8.04 -38.12 5.08
CA ASN A 142 -8.21 -37.00 5.99
C ASN A 142 -6.87 -36.63 6.66
N ALA A 143 -6.52 -35.35 6.65
CA ALA A 143 -5.32 -34.83 7.28
C ALA A 143 -5.60 -34.42 8.73
N PRO A 144 -4.65 -34.62 9.66
CA PRO A 144 -4.80 -34.09 11.01
C PRO A 144 -4.68 -32.55 11.02
N PRO A 145 -5.20 -31.89 12.08
CA PRO A 145 -4.99 -30.47 12.32
C PRO A 145 -3.51 -30.07 12.29
N LYS A 146 -3.21 -28.84 11.87
CA LYS A 146 -1.83 -28.33 11.86
C LYS A 146 -1.23 -28.27 13.28
N PRO A 147 0.11 -28.25 13.40
CA PRO A 147 0.81 -28.20 14.69
C PRO A 147 0.27 -27.13 15.64
N VAL A 148 -0.01 -27.55 16.87
CA VAL A 148 -0.43 -26.66 17.95
C VAL A 148 0.80 -26.07 18.63
N THR A 149 0.83 -24.75 18.77
CA THR A 149 1.90 -24.02 19.48
C THR A 149 1.38 -23.45 20.79
N LEU A 150 2.03 -23.76 21.91
CA LEU A 150 1.69 -23.20 23.22
C LEU A 150 2.27 -21.79 23.36
N VAL A 151 1.39 -20.81 23.59
CA VAL A 151 1.74 -19.38 23.60
C VAL A 151 1.99 -18.88 25.02
N PHE A 152 1.10 -19.17 25.96
CA PHE A 152 1.27 -18.78 27.37
C PHE A 152 0.51 -19.70 28.32
N PRO A 153 1.09 -20.09 29.46
CA PRO A 153 2.47 -19.86 29.88
C PRO A 153 3.51 -20.62 29.04
N THR A 154 4.66 -19.99 28.77
CA THR A 154 5.74 -20.62 27.99
C THR A 154 6.46 -21.70 28.79
N ALA A 155 7.22 -22.57 28.09
CA ALA A 155 7.95 -23.66 28.71
C ALA A 155 8.94 -23.16 29.78
N ASN A 156 8.83 -23.74 30.97
CA ASN A 156 9.62 -23.44 32.17
C ASN A 156 9.51 -22.00 32.68
N ALA A 157 8.46 -21.27 32.29
CA ALA A 157 8.21 -19.93 32.82
C ALA A 157 7.97 -19.96 34.33
N ASP A 158 8.36 -18.89 35.01
CA ASP A 158 7.89 -18.57 36.35
C ASP A 158 6.99 -17.33 36.24
N ILE A 159 5.78 -17.41 36.78
CA ILE A 159 4.74 -16.38 36.62
C ILE A 159 4.06 -16.09 37.95
N LEU A 160 3.29 -15.00 38.00
CA LEU A 160 2.45 -14.70 39.15
C LEU A 160 1.35 -15.75 39.33
N PRO A 161 0.98 -16.08 40.58
CA PRO A 161 -0.26 -16.78 40.85
C PRO A 161 -1.48 -15.90 40.54
N GLY A 162 -2.64 -16.50 40.35
CA GLY A 162 -3.88 -15.78 40.04
C GLY A 162 -4.61 -16.35 38.83
N THR A 163 -5.58 -15.59 38.32
CA THR A 163 -6.36 -15.97 37.13
C THR A 163 -5.62 -15.53 35.87
N ILE A 164 -5.40 -16.50 34.97
CA ILE A 164 -4.76 -16.33 33.66
C ILE A 164 -5.57 -17.04 32.58
N TRP A 165 -5.24 -16.80 31.32
CA TRP A 165 -5.60 -17.68 30.22
C TRP A 165 -4.41 -18.53 29.78
N LEU A 166 -4.60 -19.85 29.76
CA LEU A 166 -3.78 -20.74 28.93
C LEU A 166 -4.08 -20.39 27.47
N ARG A 167 -3.07 -20.12 26.64
CA ARG A 167 -3.23 -19.70 25.24
C ARG A 167 -2.40 -20.57 24.32
N TRP A 168 -2.99 -20.97 23.21
CA TRP A 168 -2.31 -21.71 22.15
C TRP A 168 -2.68 -21.16 20.78
N ALA A 169 -1.96 -21.57 19.74
CA ALA A 169 -2.22 -21.25 18.35
C ALA A 169 -2.24 -22.54 17.52
N CYS A 170 -3.11 -22.59 16.52
CA CYS A 170 -3.21 -23.68 15.54
C CYS A 170 -3.64 -23.05 14.22
N ASP A 171 -2.91 -23.30 13.13
CA ASP A 171 -3.10 -22.66 11.82
C ASP A 171 -4.20 -23.32 10.98
N GLY A 172 -5.23 -23.86 11.65
CA GLY A 172 -6.33 -24.59 11.03
C GLY A 172 -5.97 -26.00 10.59
N ASP A 173 -6.79 -26.54 9.70
CA ASP A 173 -6.67 -27.88 9.16
C ASP A 173 -6.26 -27.81 7.67
N PRO A 174 -5.42 -28.71 7.14
CA PRO A 174 -5.22 -28.84 5.70
C PRO A 174 -6.52 -29.09 4.92
N ASP A 175 -7.52 -29.69 5.56
CA ASP A 175 -8.83 -29.98 4.99
C ASP A 175 -9.82 -28.82 5.31
N PRO A 176 -10.18 -27.99 4.31
CA PRO A 176 -10.82 -26.69 4.54
C PRO A 176 -12.25 -26.75 5.08
N ASN A 177 -12.87 -27.94 5.08
CA ASN A 177 -14.22 -28.14 5.60
C ASN A 177 -14.23 -28.67 7.04
N ASP A 178 -13.05 -28.92 7.62
CA ASP A 178 -12.93 -29.53 8.93
C ASP A 178 -12.97 -28.47 10.03
N THR A 179 -13.80 -28.73 11.04
CA THR A 179 -13.86 -27.94 12.26
C THR A 179 -12.90 -28.51 13.29
N ILE A 180 -12.20 -27.64 14.02
CA ILE A 180 -11.22 -28.05 15.03
C ILE A 180 -11.76 -27.79 16.43
N SER A 181 -11.62 -28.79 17.30
CA SER A 181 -11.80 -28.67 18.74
C SER A 181 -10.48 -28.96 19.48
N TYR A 182 -10.36 -28.48 20.71
CA TYR A 182 -9.15 -28.61 21.51
C TYR A 182 -9.45 -29.28 22.85
N ASP A 183 -8.84 -30.43 23.09
CA ASP A 183 -8.80 -31.02 24.43
C ASP A 183 -7.69 -30.35 25.23
N VAL A 184 -8.07 -29.79 26.39
CA VAL A 184 -7.16 -29.08 27.29
C VAL A 184 -6.74 -30.02 28.41
N TYR A 185 -5.44 -30.30 28.51
CA TYR A 185 -4.85 -31.10 29.59
C TYR A 185 -4.11 -30.20 30.57
N PHE A 186 -4.37 -30.35 31.86
CA PHE A 186 -3.77 -29.52 32.90
C PHE A 186 -3.67 -30.26 34.24
N GLY A 187 -2.55 -30.11 34.94
CA GLY A 187 -2.38 -30.71 36.27
C GLY A 187 -1.07 -30.32 36.96
N THR A 188 -0.83 -30.88 38.15
CA THR A 188 0.41 -30.68 38.91
C THR A 188 1.34 -31.91 38.88
N GLN A 189 0.91 -32.99 38.24
CA GLN A 189 1.70 -34.22 38.10
C GLN A 189 2.45 -34.20 36.77
N ALA A 190 3.78 -34.32 36.83
CA ALA A 190 4.65 -34.19 35.67
C ALA A 190 4.32 -35.16 34.53
N ASN A 191 3.88 -36.36 34.89
CA ASN A 191 3.68 -37.46 33.94
C ASN A 191 2.27 -37.53 33.36
N ASP A 192 1.28 -36.85 33.95
CA ASP A 192 -0.14 -37.07 33.64
C ASP A 192 -0.99 -35.82 33.92
N PRO A 193 -0.86 -34.74 33.12
CA PRO A 193 -1.87 -33.68 33.14
C PRO A 193 -3.19 -34.29 32.67
N THR A 194 -4.25 -34.12 33.47
CA THR A 194 -5.55 -34.72 33.17
C THR A 194 -6.33 -33.85 32.18
N PRO A 195 -7.19 -34.43 31.32
CA PRO A 195 -8.11 -33.65 30.51
C PRO A 195 -9.06 -32.89 31.44
N ILE A 196 -9.19 -31.58 31.24
CA ILE A 196 -10.02 -30.71 32.05
C ILE A 196 -11.16 -30.05 31.27
N ASP A 197 -11.03 -29.93 29.94
CA ASP A 197 -12.09 -29.38 29.09
C ASP A 197 -11.91 -29.73 27.61
N ASN A 198 -12.95 -29.51 26.81
CA ASN A 198 -12.91 -29.49 25.34
C ASN A 198 -13.54 -28.19 24.85
N THR A 199 -12.84 -27.43 23.99
CA THR A 199 -13.29 -26.11 23.54
C THR A 199 -12.93 -25.84 22.08
N GLU A 200 -13.66 -24.95 21.41
CA GLU A 200 -13.31 -24.42 20.08
C GLU A 200 -12.43 -23.16 20.18
N ASN A 201 -12.31 -22.58 21.38
CA ASN A 201 -11.47 -21.42 21.62
C ASN A 201 -9.99 -21.79 21.61
N THR A 202 -9.12 -20.83 21.31
CA THR A 202 -7.65 -20.97 21.42
C THR A 202 -7.10 -20.52 22.77
N HIS A 203 -7.97 -20.48 23.78
CA HIS A 203 -7.63 -20.09 25.14
C HIS A 203 -8.54 -20.78 26.17
N TYR A 204 -8.04 -20.92 27.39
CA TYR A 204 -8.80 -21.48 28.52
C TYR A 204 -8.42 -20.80 29.84
N GLU A 205 -9.41 -20.30 30.58
CA GLU A 205 -9.18 -19.58 31.84
C GLU A 205 -8.88 -20.52 33.02
N ARG A 206 -7.87 -20.17 33.81
CA ARG A 206 -7.46 -20.91 35.01
C ARG A 206 -7.04 -19.98 36.14
N THR A 207 -7.50 -20.29 37.35
CA THR A 207 -6.95 -19.72 38.58
C THR A 207 -5.87 -20.63 39.16
N LEU A 208 -4.70 -20.07 39.41
CA LEU A 208 -3.50 -20.76 39.86
C LEU A 208 -3.17 -20.40 41.32
N SER A 209 -2.92 -21.41 42.14
CA SER A 209 -2.34 -21.19 43.48
C SER A 209 -0.85 -20.86 43.38
N ALA A 210 -0.35 -20.05 44.32
CA ALA A 210 1.07 -19.76 44.49
C ALA A 210 1.88 -21.01 44.83
N ASN A 211 3.18 -20.95 44.50
CA ASN A 211 4.19 -21.94 44.83
C ASN A 211 3.88 -23.37 44.33
N LYS A 212 3.41 -23.48 43.08
CA LYS A 212 3.14 -24.76 42.44
C LYS A 212 3.77 -24.82 41.05
N THR A 213 4.15 -26.02 40.64
CA THR A 213 4.46 -26.35 39.24
C THR A 213 3.22 -26.96 38.59
N TYR A 214 2.86 -26.44 37.43
CA TYR A 214 1.79 -26.98 36.60
C TYR A 214 2.35 -27.52 35.29
N TYR A 215 1.66 -28.49 34.73
CA TYR A 215 1.93 -29.12 33.45
C TYR A 215 0.68 -29.02 32.59
N TRP A 216 0.85 -28.70 31.32
CA TRP A 216 -0.25 -28.54 30.40
C TRP A 216 0.13 -28.94 28.97
N GLU A 217 -0.89 -29.35 28.23
CA GLU A 217 -0.80 -29.88 26.87
C GLU A 217 -2.14 -29.64 26.19
N ILE A 218 -2.11 -29.36 24.89
CA ILE A 218 -3.29 -29.17 24.06
C ILE A 218 -3.27 -30.21 22.95
N LYS A 219 -4.41 -30.87 22.73
CA LYS A 219 -4.62 -31.71 21.55
C LYS A 219 -5.70 -31.09 20.67
N ALA A 220 -5.32 -30.64 19.47
CA ALA A 220 -6.26 -30.28 18.43
C ALA A 220 -6.83 -31.54 17.79
N LYS A 221 -8.14 -31.54 17.54
CA LYS A 221 -8.88 -32.64 16.93
C LYS A 221 -9.81 -32.10 15.86
N ASP A 222 -9.78 -32.70 14.69
CA ASP A 222 -10.76 -32.40 13.65
C ASP A 222 -12.13 -33.07 13.94
N GLY A 223 -13.10 -32.86 13.04
CA GLY A 223 -14.43 -33.45 13.15
C GLY A 223 -14.50 -34.96 12.87
N LEU A 224 -13.39 -35.55 12.43
CA LEU A 224 -13.28 -36.94 11.95
C LEU A 224 -12.39 -37.81 12.85
N GLY A 225 -11.77 -37.21 13.86
CA GLY A 225 -11.03 -37.86 14.93
C GLY A 225 -9.51 -37.89 14.75
N GLU A 226 -8.94 -37.27 13.72
CA GLU A 226 -7.48 -37.11 13.65
C GLU A 226 -7.04 -36.00 14.62
N GLU A 227 -5.86 -36.18 15.22
CA GLU A 227 -5.39 -35.31 16.29
C GLU A 227 -3.93 -34.90 16.15
N THR A 228 -3.62 -33.67 16.59
CA THR A 228 -2.26 -33.15 16.72
C THR A 228 -2.05 -32.58 18.11
N ALA A 229 -1.00 -33.04 18.79
CA ALA A 229 -0.65 -32.60 20.14
C ALA A 229 0.44 -31.52 20.13
N SER A 230 0.34 -30.56 21.04
CA SER A 230 1.31 -29.48 21.22
C SER A 230 2.64 -29.92 21.87
N GLY A 231 2.68 -31.13 22.39
CA GLY A 231 3.64 -31.51 23.42
C GLY A 231 3.33 -30.84 24.77
N ARG A 232 4.14 -31.15 25.78
CA ARG A 232 3.88 -30.76 27.17
C ARG A 232 4.80 -29.65 27.62
N PHE A 233 4.21 -28.56 28.13
CA PHE A 233 4.94 -27.51 28.84
C PHE A 233 4.70 -27.60 30.34
N SER A 234 5.66 -27.07 31.11
CA SER A 234 5.51 -26.84 32.53
C SER A 234 5.83 -25.39 32.87
N PHE A 235 5.24 -24.87 33.94
CA PHE A 235 5.55 -23.54 34.47
C PHE A 235 5.33 -23.51 35.99
N THR A 236 5.90 -22.51 36.67
CA THR A 236 5.77 -22.32 38.12
C THR A 236 5.10 -21.01 38.49
N THR A 237 4.57 -20.95 39.71
CA THR A 237 3.89 -19.77 40.26
C THR A 237 4.57 -19.22 41.52
N HIS A 238 5.90 -19.10 41.49
CA HIS A 238 6.70 -18.62 42.63
C HIS A 238 6.91 -17.10 42.61
N LEU A 239 6.65 -16.46 41.48
CA LEU A 239 7.00 -15.08 41.23
C LEU A 239 6.16 -14.11 42.09
N THR A 240 6.78 -12.99 42.48
CA THR A 240 6.16 -11.88 43.23
C THR A 240 6.24 -10.59 42.43
N GLN A 241 5.41 -9.60 42.77
CA GLN A 241 5.40 -8.30 42.12
C GLN A 241 6.02 -7.21 43.01
N THR A 242 6.68 -6.23 42.37
CA THR A 242 7.17 -5.01 43.03
C THR A 242 6.17 -3.89 42.79
N LEU A 243 5.75 -3.17 43.84
CA LEU A 243 4.70 -2.16 43.75
C LEU A 243 5.26 -0.75 43.81
N HIS A 244 4.78 0.13 42.92
CA HIS A 244 5.10 1.55 42.87
C HIS A 244 3.79 2.36 42.91
N ASP A 245 3.52 3.03 44.03
CA ASP A 245 2.27 3.75 44.28
C ASP A 245 2.55 5.24 44.49
N ASP A 246 2.23 6.06 43.47
CA ASP A 246 2.53 7.49 43.40
C ASP A 246 3.98 7.85 43.81
N GLU A 247 4.93 7.02 43.39
CA GLU A 247 6.34 7.15 43.74
C GLU A 247 7.01 8.32 43.02
N THR A 248 7.92 9.00 43.71
CA THR A 248 8.77 10.06 43.17
C THR A 248 10.23 9.65 43.27
N ILE A 249 10.93 9.68 42.14
CA ILE A 249 12.37 9.47 41.99
C ILE A 249 13.01 10.85 41.85
N ASP A 250 13.68 11.30 42.91
CA ASP A 250 14.35 12.61 43.02
C ASP A 250 15.87 12.52 43.18
N THR A 251 16.42 11.33 42.92
CA THR A 251 17.86 11.05 42.98
C THR A 251 18.28 10.18 41.80
N THR A 252 19.60 10.10 41.58
CA THR A 252 20.18 9.27 40.54
C THR A 252 20.46 7.85 41.02
N GLY A 253 20.62 6.90 40.07
CA GLY A 253 20.99 5.52 40.37
C GLY A 253 19.83 4.61 40.81
N VAL A 254 18.58 5.06 40.72
CA VAL A 254 17.42 4.19 40.93
C VAL A 254 17.31 3.23 39.74
N THR A 255 17.18 1.93 40.04
CA THR A 255 17.15 0.88 39.01
C THR A 255 15.98 -0.07 39.24
N PHE A 256 15.19 -0.31 38.20
CA PHE A 256 14.24 -1.42 38.16
C PHE A 256 14.95 -2.65 37.62
N LEU A 257 15.14 -3.63 38.51
CA LEU A 257 15.88 -4.86 38.23
C LEU A 257 14.99 -5.88 37.54
N LYS A 258 15.54 -6.62 36.58
CA LYS A 258 14.81 -7.71 35.92
C LYS A 258 14.36 -8.78 36.92
N THR A 259 15.18 -9.05 37.94
CA THR A 259 14.88 -10.06 38.98
C THR A 259 13.69 -9.70 39.84
N ASP A 260 13.32 -8.42 39.88
CA ASP A 260 12.22 -7.89 40.70
C ASP A 260 10.95 -7.66 39.86
N SER A 261 10.96 -8.10 38.59
CA SER A 261 9.81 -8.05 37.68
C SER A 261 8.67 -8.98 38.12
N PRO A 262 7.40 -8.59 37.89
CA PRO A 262 7.00 -7.33 37.29
C PRO A 262 7.01 -6.18 38.29
N HIS A 263 7.40 -5.00 37.80
CA HIS A 263 7.20 -3.72 38.47
C HIS A 263 5.81 -3.19 38.14
N VAL A 264 4.95 -2.98 39.13
CA VAL A 264 3.55 -2.57 38.97
C VAL A 264 3.37 -1.13 39.40
N ILE A 265 3.06 -0.26 38.44
CA ILE A 265 2.77 1.16 38.64
C ILE A 265 1.27 1.32 38.91
N LYS A 266 0.91 1.78 40.10
CA LYS A 266 -0.48 1.93 40.55
C LYS A 266 -1.06 3.34 40.35
N GLY A 267 -0.19 4.31 40.13
CA GLY A 267 -0.54 5.73 39.98
C GLY A 267 0.46 6.45 39.10
N THR A 268 0.95 7.61 39.52
CA THR A 268 1.97 8.36 38.79
C THR A 268 3.36 8.07 39.34
N LEU A 269 4.21 7.42 38.55
CA LEU A 269 5.65 7.36 38.83
C LEU A 269 6.30 8.63 38.27
N THR A 270 6.77 9.53 39.13
CA THR A 270 7.42 10.79 38.73
C THR A 270 8.93 10.66 38.84
N ILE A 271 9.66 10.98 37.77
CA ILE A 271 11.11 11.16 37.79
C ILE A 271 11.34 12.67 37.72
N THR A 272 11.78 13.29 38.82
CA THR A 272 12.01 14.74 38.87
C THR A 272 13.23 15.12 38.05
N ASP A 273 13.46 16.41 37.81
CA ASP A 273 14.63 16.97 37.12
C ASP A 273 15.98 16.44 37.66
N ASP A 274 16.14 16.30 38.97
CA ASP A 274 17.32 15.70 39.60
C ASP A 274 17.33 14.14 39.62
N GLY A 275 16.24 13.52 39.16
CA GLY A 275 16.01 12.08 39.19
C GLY A 275 16.52 11.33 37.96
N GLU A 276 16.95 10.09 38.16
CA GLU A 276 17.27 9.14 37.09
C GLU A 276 16.69 7.77 37.40
N LEU A 277 15.90 7.21 36.48
CA LEU A 277 15.45 5.82 36.52
C LEU A 277 16.10 5.03 35.39
N THR A 278 16.84 3.98 35.74
CA THR A 278 17.29 2.95 34.80
C THR A 278 16.41 1.71 34.90
N ILE A 279 16.03 1.13 33.75
CA ILE A 279 15.26 -0.13 33.69
C ILE A 279 16.13 -1.16 32.97
N GLU A 280 16.38 -2.30 33.63
CA GLU A 280 17.23 -3.35 33.05
C GLU A 280 16.56 -4.05 31.85
N PRO A 281 17.33 -4.54 30.85
CA PRO A 281 16.79 -5.37 29.77
C PRO A 281 15.96 -6.56 30.27
N GLY A 282 14.87 -6.87 29.57
CA GLY A 282 13.96 -7.97 29.91
C GLY A 282 13.03 -7.70 31.09
N THR A 283 13.07 -6.50 31.68
CA THR A 283 12.16 -6.10 32.77
C THR A 283 10.73 -5.94 32.26
N VAL A 284 9.75 -6.40 33.04
CA VAL A 284 8.32 -6.19 32.77
C VAL A 284 7.78 -5.12 33.71
N VAL A 285 7.27 -4.04 33.15
CA VAL A 285 6.60 -2.94 33.84
C VAL A 285 5.11 -2.96 33.49
N LYS A 286 4.27 -3.07 34.51
CA LYS A 286 2.81 -3.15 34.38
C LYS A 286 2.13 -1.94 34.97
N PHE A 287 1.02 -1.56 34.37
CA PHE A 287 0.27 -0.37 34.77
C PHE A 287 -1.15 -0.72 35.16
N GLU A 288 -1.56 -0.28 36.34
CA GLU A 288 -2.97 -0.27 36.72
C GLU A 288 -3.74 0.82 35.96
N PRO A 289 -5.10 0.76 35.95
CA PRO A 289 -5.92 1.77 35.32
C PRO A 289 -5.55 3.20 35.70
N ASN A 290 -5.33 4.05 34.70
CA ASN A 290 -4.90 5.46 34.82
C ASN A 290 -3.46 5.71 35.28
N ALA A 291 -2.63 4.68 35.48
CA ALA A 291 -1.22 4.86 35.83
C ALA A 291 -0.39 5.43 34.66
N LEU A 292 0.73 6.09 35.00
CA LEU A 292 1.65 6.70 34.04
C LEU A 292 3.07 6.85 34.60
N ILE A 293 4.05 6.96 33.71
CA ILE A 293 5.41 7.45 34.05
C ILE A 293 5.51 8.88 33.56
N LYS A 294 5.92 9.80 34.45
CA LYS A 294 6.20 11.20 34.12
C LYS A 294 7.66 11.51 34.36
N ALA A 295 8.43 11.66 33.29
CA ALA A 295 9.84 11.99 33.32
C ALA A 295 10.05 13.48 33.03
N THR A 296 10.32 14.26 34.08
CA THR A 296 10.97 15.57 33.93
C THR A 296 12.49 15.45 33.97
N GLY A 297 13.04 14.46 34.68
CA GLY A 297 14.45 14.06 34.56
C GLY A 297 14.64 12.87 33.61
N GLU A 298 15.59 12.01 33.93
CA GLU A 298 16.09 11.01 32.99
C GLU A 298 15.47 9.61 33.17
N LEU A 299 14.91 9.06 32.09
CA LEU A 299 14.46 7.67 32.01
C LEU A 299 15.33 6.89 31.01
N LYS A 300 16.04 5.87 31.49
CA LYS A 300 16.86 4.94 30.69
C LYS A 300 16.22 3.56 30.61
N ALA A 301 15.34 3.37 29.64
CA ALA A 301 14.78 2.08 29.28
C ALA A 301 15.45 1.58 27.98
N VAL A 302 16.54 0.82 28.12
CA VAL A 302 17.32 0.29 26.98
C VAL A 302 17.34 -1.23 27.06
N GLY A 303 16.43 -1.88 26.35
CA GLY A 303 16.36 -3.33 26.21
C GLY A 303 17.32 -3.88 25.15
N THR A 304 17.08 -5.13 24.75
CA THR A 304 17.76 -5.74 23.60
C THR A 304 16.74 -6.50 22.73
N PRO A 305 17.05 -6.85 21.46
CA PRO A 305 16.16 -7.69 20.65
C PRO A 305 15.77 -9.01 21.30
N ALA A 306 16.67 -9.61 22.10
CA ALA A 306 16.44 -10.88 22.79
C ALA A 306 15.70 -10.70 24.12
N GLU A 307 15.90 -9.57 24.78
CA GLU A 307 15.33 -9.23 26.09
C GLU A 307 14.76 -7.81 26.06
N PRO A 308 13.64 -7.60 25.35
CA PRO A 308 13.00 -6.29 25.31
C PRO A 308 12.42 -5.93 26.67
N ILE A 309 12.40 -4.64 27.01
CA ILE A 309 11.67 -4.14 28.18
C ILE A 309 10.19 -4.04 27.80
N VAL A 310 9.29 -4.57 28.64
CA VAL A 310 7.87 -4.62 28.32
C VAL A 310 7.10 -3.65 29.20
N PHE A 311 6.39 -2.70 28.60
CA PHE A 311 5.44 -1.80 29.26
C PHE A 311 4.02 -2.21 28.83
N THR A 312 3.20 -2.67 29.78
CA THR A 312 1.88 -3.22 29.44
C THR A 312 0.83 -3.02 30.54
N SER A 313 -0.43 -3.33 30.23
CA SER A 313 -1.52 -3.32 31.20
C SER A 313 -1.29 -4.33 32.33
N GLY A 314 -1.73 -4.00 33.54
CA GLY A 314 -1.81 -4.94 34.65
C GLY A 314 -2.63 -6.19 34.31
N ARG A 315 -3.60 -6.06 33.40
CA ARG A 315 -4.45 -7.15 32.90
C ARG A 315 -3.79 -8.02 31.83
N ASP A 316 -2.66 -7.60 31.25
CA ASP A 316 -1.96 -8.35 30.21
C ASP A 316 -1.17 -9.50 30.84
N ASP A 317 -1.85 -10.62 31.04
CA ASP A 317 -1.30 -11.82 31.66
C ASP A 317 -0.20 -12.50 30.81
N LEU A 318 -0.10 -12.21 29.51
CA LEU A 318 0.94 -12.75 28.61
C LEU A 318 2.36 -12.54 29.14
N TYR A 319 2.58 -11.47 29.92
CA TYR A 319 3.86 -11.17 30.52
C TYR A 319 3.80 -11.39 32.03
N LEU A 320 4.32 -12.53 32.51
CA LEU A 320 4.43 -12.88 33.93
C LEU A 320 3.10 -12.99 34.71
N GLY A 321 1.94 -13.11 34.04
CA GLY A 321 0.63 -13.30 34.70
C GLY A 321 -0.08 -11.99 35.08
N ASN A 322 -1.34 -12.08 35.50
CA ASN A 322 -2.19 -10.90 35.76
C ASN A 322 -1.84 -10.20 37.10
N THR A 323 -1.59 -8.89 37.08
CA THR A 323 -1.46 -8.04 38.30
C THR A 323 -2.68 -7.17 38.55
N GLY A 324 -3.50 -6.95 37.51
CA GLY A 324 -4.64 -6.07 37.54
C GLY A 324 -5.86 -6.66 38.25
N THR A 325 -6.82 -5.80 38.56
CA THR A 325 -8.11 -6.23 39.13
C THR A 325 -9.06 -6.74 38.04
N GLY A 326 -9.65 -7.92 38.24
CA GLY A 326 -10.67 -8.47 37.34
C GLY A 326 -10.14 -9.36 36.22
N SER A 327 -10.77 -9.26 35.04
CA SER A 327 -10.50 -10.10 33.86
C SER A 327 -9.04 -9.96 33.37
N PRO A 328 -8.32 -11.06 33.04
CA PRO A 328 -6.96 -11.04 32.51
C PRO A 328 -6.92 -10.69 31.01
N VAL A 329 -7.80 -9.77 30.59
CA VAL A 329 -7.95 -9.34 29.20
C VAL A 329 -7.67 -7.85 29.15
N PRO A 330 -6.50 -7.45 28.63
CA PRO A 330 -6.16 -6.04 28.51
C PRO A 330 -6.99 -5.38 27.40
N GLU A 331 -7.39 -4.13 27.64
CA GLU A 331 -8.05 -3.29 26.65
C GLU A 331 -7.12 -2.15 26.20
N LYS A 332 -7.38 -1.59 25.03
CA LYS A 332 -6.56 -0.50 24.52
C LYS A 332 -6.82 0.75 25.36
N GLY A 333 -5.76 1.40 25.86
CA GLY A 333 -5.87 2.57 26.73
C GLY A 333 -6.06 2.22 28.21
N ASP A 334 -5.74 0.98 28.62
CA ASP A 334 -5.75 0.55 30.03
C ASP A 334 -4.91 1.44 30.94
N TRP A 335 -3.83 2.01 30.41
CA TRP A 335 -2.96 2.94 31.14
C TRP A 335 -2.67 4.17 30.30
N GLN A 336 -2.26 5.27 30.95
CA GLN A 336 -2.24 6.56 30.27
C GLN A 336 -1.10 6.69 29.28
N ARG A 337 0.16 6.78 29.75
CA ARG A 337 1.33 7.08 28.91
C ARG A 337 2.66 6.99 29.67
N ILE A 338 3.74 6.94 28.91
CA ILE A 338 5.06 7.40 29.33
C ILE A 338 5.23 8.82 28.79
N GLU A 339 5.48 9.78 29.67
CA GLU A 339 5.56 11.20 29.34
C GLU A 339 6.97 11.75 29.59
N PHE A 340 7.52 12.41 28.57
CA PHE A 340 8.75 13.21 28.64
C PHE A 340 8.35 14.69 28.50
N ASN A 341 8.57 15.49 29.54
CA ASN A 341 7.96 16.83 29.61
C ASN A 341 8.88 17.97 30.08
N SER A 342 10.21 17.78 29.97
CA SER A 342 11.22 18.81 30.24
C SER A 342 12.46 18.60 29.37
N SER A 343 13.20 19.66 29.05
CA SER A 343 14.51 19.52 28.39
C SER A 343 15.53 18.74 29.22
N ASP A 344 15.35 18.65 30.54
CA ASP A 344 16.19 17.80 31.40
C ASP A 344 15.99 16.30 31.11
N SER A 345 14.92 15.94 30.41
CA SER A 345 14.66 14.58 29.94
C SER A 345 15.24 14.27 28.56
N ASP A 346 15.99 15.20 27.94
CA ASP A 346 16.56 15.04 26.58
C ASP A 346 17.48 13.83 26.42
N SER A 347 18.18 13.43 27.49
CA SER A 347 19.06 12.25 27.47
C SER A 347 18.31 10.92 27.68
N SER A 348 17.00 10.97 27.91
CA SER A 348 16.17 9.79 28.10
C SER A 348 16.15 8.89 26.87
N LYS A 349 15.98 7.60 27.12
CA LYS A 349 15.99 6.54 26.11
C LYS A 349 14.84 5.57 26.34
N LEU A 350 14.13 5.30 25.25
CA LEU A 350 13.16 4.23 25.13
C LEU A 350 13.57 3.41 23.91
N GLU A 351 14.39 2.38 24.15
CA GLU A 351 15.03 1.60 23.09
C GLU A 351 14.81 0.10 23.29
N TYR A 352 14.45 -0.62 22.23
CA TYR A 352 14.13 -2.06 22.28
C TYR A 352 13.06 -2.40 23.33
N CYS A 353 12.02 -1.58 23.40
CA CYS A 353 10.89 -1.77 24.30
C CYS A 353 9.64 -2.28 23.54
N VAL A 354 8.78 -2.99 24.25
CA VAL A 354 7.45 -3.39 23.79
C VAL A 354 6.43 -2.62 24.61
N LEU A 355 5.70 -1.71 23.98
CA LEU A 355 4.65 -0.90 24.61
C LEU A 355 3.29 -1.39 24.11
N ARG A 356 2.45 -1.85 25.03
CA ARG A 356 1.12 -2.39 24.69
C ARG A 356 0.04 -1.75 25.55
N TYR A 357 -1.14 -1.56 24.96
CA TYR A 357 -2.36 -1.17 25.70
C TYR A 357 -2.32 0.20 26.39
N GLY A 358 -1.29 1.01 26.14
CA GLY A 358 -1.19 2.37 26.65
C GLY A 358 -1.91 3.39 25.79
N GLY A 359 -1.94 4.65 26.23
CA GLY A 359 -2.49 5.76 25.45
C GLY A 359 -4.01 5.81 25.55
N THR A 360 -4.55 6.65 26.44
CA THR A 360 -6.00 6.89 26.54
C THR A 360 -6.49 7.87 25.47
N SER A 361 -6.19 9.17 25.61
CA SER A 361 -6.62 10.24 24.68
C SER A 361 -5.46 10.96 23.99
N ILE A 362 -4.23 10.69 24.43
CA ILE A 362 -2.99 11.26 23.90
C ILE A 362 -2.31 10.15 23.10
N GLY A 363 -1.13 9.67 23.48
CA GLY A 363 -0.52 8.46 22.93
C GLY A 363 0.15 7.67 24.05
N ALA A 364 0.53 6.42 23.78
CA ALA A 364 1.24 5.60 24.76
C ALA A 364 2.59 6.21 25.15
N VAL A 365 3.21 6.96 24.23
CA VAL A 365 4.33 7.86 24.51
C VAL A 365 3.91 9.29 24.20
N TYR A 366 4.22 10.20 25.11
CA TYR A 366 4.00 11.63 24.95
C TYR A 366 5.30 12.40 25.13
N VAL A 367 5.63 13.24 24.15
CA VAL A 367 6.82 14.09 24.17
C VAL A 367 6.36 15.54 24.15
N SER A 368 6.83 16.31 25.12
CA SER A 368 6.62 17.75 25.23
C SER A 368 7.93 18.40 25.66
N GLU A 369 8.39 19.39 24.89
CA GLU A 369 9.56 20.21 25.22
C GLU A 369 10.84 19.40 25.49
N SER A 370 10.95 18.21 24.89
CA SER A 370 12.03 17.26 25.12
C SER A 370 12.45 16.52 23.85
N ASN A 371 13.67 15.97 23.86
CA ASN A 371 14.31 15.35 22.71
C ASN A 371 14.79 13.90 22.99
N PRO A 372 13.97 13.01 23.58
CA PRO A 372 14.41 11.65 23.90
C PRO A 372 14.72 10.80 22.65
N SER A 373 15.52 9.76 22.85
CA SER A 373 15.73 8.69 21.85
C SER A 373 14.64 7.63 21.98
N ILE A 374 13.80 7.48 20.96
CA ILE A 374 12.70 6.49 20.93
C ILE A 374 12.93 5.56 19.74
N ARG A 375 13.58 4.42 19.96
CA ARG A 375 14.08 3.59 18.86
C ARG A 375 13.84 2.10 19.01
N PHE A 376 13.65 1.42 17.88
CA PHE A 376 13.55 -0.05 17.82
C PHE A 376 12.46 -0.63 18.74
N ASN A 377 11.40 0.14 19.01
CA ASN A 377 10.31 -0.29 19.87
C ASN A 377 9.20 -0.95 19.06
N THR A 378 8.44 -1.83 19.70
CA THR A 378 7.14 -2.29 19.19
C THR A 378 6.04 -1.59 19.98
N ILE A 379 5.23 -0.76 19.31
CA ILE A 379 4.17 0.04 19.94
C ILE A 379 2.83 -0.39 19.37
N THR A 380 2.03 -1.11 20.16
CA THR A 380 0.85 -1.81 19.64
C THR A 380 -0.36 -1.73 20.57
N ARG A 381 -1.56 -1.84 19.99
CA ARG A 381 -2.83 -1.90 20.73
C ARG A 381 -3.02 -0.69 21.65
N CYS A 382 -2.55 0.49 21.25
CA CYS A 382 -2.75 1.72 22.01
C CYS A 382 -4.19 2.25 21.83
N GLY A 383 -4.76 2.84 22.88
CA GLY A 383 -6.14 3.36 22.86
C GLY A 383 -6.31 4.69 22.11
N SER A 384 -5.20 5.29 21.66
CA SER A 384 -5.17 6.47 20.79
C SER A 384 -3.93 6.40 19.89
N TYR A 385 -3.06 7.42 19.87
CA TYR A 385 -1.83 7.42 19.08
C TYR A 385 -0.78 6.46 19.67
N GLY A 386 0.13 5.97 18.83
CA GLY A 386 1.33 5.28 19.33
C GLY A 386 2.22 6.27 20.08
N ILE A 387 2.68 7.31 19.37
CA ILE A 387 3.45 8.43 19.92
C ILE A 387 2.79 9.75 19.54
N LYS A 388 2.62 10.64 20.50
CA LYS A 388 2.27 12.05 20.25
C LYS A 388 3.39 12.97 20.70
N ILE A 389 3.81 13.85 19.80
CA ILE A 389 4.81 14.89 20.02
C ILE A 389 4.06 16.22 20.03
N PHE A 390 4.11 16.97 21.13
CA PHE A 390 3.47 18.30 21.23
C PHE A 390 4.43 19.45 20.94
N THR A 391 5.68 19.27 21.33
CA THR A 391 6.85 20.09 21.01
C THR A 391 8.09 19.24 21.28
N GLY A 392 9.24 19.63 20.74
CA GLY A 392 10.50 18.89 20.82
C GLY A 392 10.89 18.25 19.49
N ALA A 393 12.11 17.75 19.44
CA ALA A 393 12.75 17.13 18.29
C ALA A 393 13.31 15.75 18.66
N PRO A 394 12.46 14.80 19.13
CA PRO A 394 12.92 13.46 19.49
C PRO A 394 13.46 12.71 18.27
N ASN A 395 14.38 11.77 18.52
CA ASN A 395 14.86 10.82 17.52
C ASN A 395 13.94 9.59 17.51
N ILE A 396 13.10 9.46 16.49
CA ILE A 396 12.13 8.37 16.36
C ILE A 396 12.58 7.43 15.24
N ALA A 397 13.19 6.29 15.57
CA ALA A 397 13.79 5.44 14.54
C ALA A 397 13.61 3.93 14.72
N GLY A 398 13.34 3.21 13.63
CA GLY A 398 13.28 1.75 13.66
C GLY A 398 12.09 1.17 14.44
N ASN A 399 11.09 1.98 14.78
CA ASN A 399 9.94 1.53 15.56
C ASN A 399 8.91 0.81 14.67
N THR A 400 8.23 -0.18 15.22
CA THR A 400 7.14 -0.90 14.57
C THR A 400 5.84 -0.61 15.27
N PHE A 401 4.84 -0.15 14.52
CA PHE A 401 3.51 0.16 15.02
C PHE A 401 2.46 -0.77 14.46
N SER A 402 1.45 -1.13 15.25
CA SER A 402 0.34 -1.97 14.79
C SER A 402 -0.86 -1.93 15.73
N GLU A 403 -2.07 -2.07 15.18
CA GLU A 403 -3.30 -2.26 15.96
C GLU A 403 -3.64 -1.12 16.93
N ASN A 404 -3.11 0.09 16.74
CA ASN A 404 -3.47 1.28 17.51
C ASN A 404 -4.87 1.80 17.08
N GLU A 405 -5.58 2.52 17.95
CA GLU A 405 -6.91 3.07 17.62
C GLU A 405 -6.85 4.35 16.78
N ASN A 406 -5.70 5.02 16.73
CA ASN A 406 -5.52 6.26 15.99
C ASN A 406 -4.21 6.23 15.19
N PHE A 407 -3.80 7.38 14.62
CA PHE A 407 -2.52 7.52 13.92
C PHE A 407 -1.35 7.00 14.77
N ASP A 408 -0.40 6.31 14.16
CA ASP A 408 0.75 5.76 14.88
C ASP A 408 1.66 6.88 15.41
N LEU A 409 1.90 7.89 14.56
CA LEU A 409 2.66 9.08 14.91
C LEU A 409 1.80 10.33 14.73
N PHE A 410 1.78 11.18 15.76
CA PHE A 410 1.18 12.50 15.69
C PHE A 410 2.14 13.59 16.16
N TYR A 411 2.64 14.39 15.22
CA TYR A 411 3.37 15.62 15.51
C TYR A 411 2.41 16.79 15.57
N TYR A 412 2.42 17.49 16.68
CA TYR A 412 1.61 18.66 16.95
C TYR A 412 2.54 19.80 17.32
N HIS A 413 2.21 21.02 16.91
CA HIS A 413 2.83 22.23 17.42
C HIS A 413 1.74 23.30 17.55
N PRO A 414 1.63 24.00 18.71
CA PRO A 414 0.50 24.90 18.98
C PRO A 414 0.55 26.23 18.23
N ALA A 415 1.70 26.63 17.67
CA ALA A 415 1.80 27.92 16.99
C ALA A 415 1.24 27.87 15.56
N ASP A 416 0.19 28.64 15.34
CA ASP A 416 -0.17 29.19 14.03
C ASP A 416 0.57 30.53 13.87
N SER A 417 1.91 30.52 13.80
CA SER A 417 2.66 31.77 13.60
C SER A 417 2.31 32.37 12.24
N ASN A 418 2.49 33.69 12.07
CA ASN A 418 2.50 34.32 10.75
C ASN A 418 3.90 34.92 10.52
N PRO A 419 4.71 34.40 9.58
CA PRO A 419 4.35 33.33 8.66
C PRO A 419 4.18 31.97 9.37
N PRO A 420 3.22 31.14 8.94
CA PRO A 420 3.01 29.82 9.49
C PRO A 420 4.16 28.92 9.06
N ASN A 421 4.54 28.00 9.95
CA ASN A 421 5.31 26.81 9.60
C ASN A 421 6.83 27.06 9.41
N THR A 422 7.56 27.28 10.51
CA THR A 422 9.03 27.13 10.55
C THR A 422 9.49 26.15 11.63
N TYR A 423 8.54 25.46 12.27
CA TYR A 423 8.90 24.53 13.34
C TYR A 423 9.45 23.23 12.74
N GLU A 424 10.72 23.00 12.98
CA GLU A 424 11.44 21.80 12.58
C GLU A 424 11.39 20.80 13.75
N PHE A 425 10.72 19.67 13.53
CA PHE A 425 10.80 18.51 14.39
C PHE A 425 12.09 17.74 14.10
N GLY A 426 12.40 16.79 14.98
CA GLY A 426 13.59 15.95 14.89
C GLY A 426 13.58 14.97 13.72
N ILE A 427 14.44 13.96 13.84
CA ILE A 427 14.62 12.92 12.82
C ILE A 427 13.67 11.75 13.02
N CYS A 428 13.10 11.24 11.94
CA CYS A 428 12.14 10.14 11.95
C CYS A 428 12.39 9.18 10.79
N TYR A 429 13.04 8.03 11.04
CA TYR A 429 13.48 7.15 9.96
C TYR A 429 13.35 5.65 10.27
N GLN A 430 13.27 4.81 9.23
CA GLN A 430 13.19 3.35 9.37
C GLN A 430 12.01 2.81 10.19
N ASN A 431 10.96 3.61 10.41
CA ASN A 431 9.78 3.17 11.14
C ASN A 431 8.80 2.42 10.23
N SER A 432 8.07 1.45 10.78
CA SER A 432 6.98 0.74 10.11
C SER A 432 5.63 1.16 10.72
N LEU A 433 4.87 1.98 10.01
CA LEU A 433 3.59 2.54 10.45
C LEU A 433 2.42 1.83 9.75
N LYS A 434 1.45 1.35 10.51
CA LYS A 434 0.22 0.70 10.04
C LYS A 434 -0.99 1.64 10.00
N ASN A 435 -1.04 2.60 10.92
CA ASN A 435 -1.97 3.72 10.96
C ASN A 435 -1.22 5.02 10.67
N SER A 436 -0.50 5.07 9.56
CA SER A 436 0.30 6.18 9.03
C SER A 436 0.72 7.34 9.99
N LEU A 437 0.61 8.60 9.54
CA LEU A 437 1.30 9.75 10.10
C LEU A 437 0.40 10.98 10.05
N LYS A 438 0.35 11.72 11.15
CA LYS A 438 -0.27 13.03 11.23
C LYS A 438 0.75 14.08 11.67
N ILE A 439 0.84 15.18 10.93
CA ILE A 439 1.57 16.39 11.32
C ILE A 439 0.54 17.53 11.30
N HIS A 440 0.40 18.24 12.42
CA HIS A 440 -0.50 19.38 12.52
C HIS A 440 0.12 20.64 11.91
N ASN A 441 1.30 21.00 12.41
CA ASN A 441 2.04 22.23 12.07
C ASN A 441 3.54 21.92 12.16
N GLY A 442 4.34 22.39 11.21
CA GLY A 442 5.79 22.15 11.12
C GLY A 442 6.18 21.06 10.12
N PHE A 443 7.45 20.66 10.14
CA PHE A 443 8.04 19.66 9.24
C PHE A 443 9.12 18.85 9.97
N LEU A 444 9.49 17.69 9.43
CA LEU A 444 10.57 16.86 9.96
C LEU A 444 11.89 17.21 9.29
N GLN A 445 12.96 17.33 10.09
CA GLN A 445 14.31 17.51 9.57
C GLN A 445 14.72 16.37 8.63
N ASP A 446 14.38 15.15 9.01
CA ASP A 446 14.60 13.94 8.23
C ASP A 446 13.39 13.02 8.38
N PHE A 447 12.85 12.58 7.26
CA PHE A 447 11.77 11.61 7.21
C PHE A 447 12.06 10.54 6.16
N SER A 448 13.05 9.68 6.38
CA SER A 448 13.55 8.74 5.36
C SER A 448 13.40 7.27 5.75
N ASP A 449 13.43 6.37 4.77
CA ASP A 449 13.42 4.91 4.98
C ASP A 449 12.23 4.37 5.80
N ASN A 450 11.16 5.14 6.00
CA ASN A 450 9.98 4.65 6.71
C ASN A 450 9.09 3.82 5.76
N THR A 451 8.43 2.80 6.32
CA THR A 451 7.36 2.08 5.65
C THR A 451 6.02 2.58 6.16
N LEU A 452 5.26 3.28 5.32
CA LEU A 452 3.92 3.75 5.62
C LEU A 452 2.91 2.83 4.95
N HIS A 453 1.98 2.29 5.72
CA HIS A 453 0.88 1.49 5.21
C HIS A 453 -0.44 2.26 5.29
N TYR A 454 -1.19 2.26 4.18
CA TYR A 454 -2.57 2.74 4.18
C TYR A 454 -3.54 1.56 4.30
N ASN A 455 -4.35 1.60 5.35
CA ASN A 455 -5.35 0.58 5.65
C ASN A 455 -6.80 1.01 5.30
N GLY A 456 -6.97 2.16 4.64
CA GLY A 456 -8.28 2.72 4.31
C GLY A 456 -8.83 3.74 5.32
N SER A 457 -8.32 3.79 6.56
CA SER A 457 -8.88 4.64 7.63
C SER A 457 -7.97 5.78 8.08
N PHE A 458 -6.65 5.63 7.96
CA PHE A 458 -5.67 6.61 8.43
C PHE A 458 -4.77 7.07 7.28
N PRO A 459 -5.15 8.12 6.52
CA PRO A 459 -4.32 8.67 5.44
C PRO A 459 -3.02 9.26 5.99
N ILE A 460 -2.09 9.69 5.14
CA ILE A 460 -1.05 10.62 5.61
C ILE A 460 -1.70 12.00 5.71
N LYS A 461 -1.62 12.67 6.85
CA LYS A 461 -2.21 14.00 7.04
C LYS A 461 -1.15 15.01 7.48
N ILE A 462 -0.84 15.97 6.62
CA ILE A 462 0.34 16.83 6.78
C ILE A 462 0.09 18.26 6.27
N PRO A 463 0.80 19.28 6.80
CA PRO A 463 0.83 20.59 6.17
C PRO A 463 1.71 20.57 4.91
N ALA A 464 1.53 21.55 4.03
CA ALA A 464 2.30 21.68 2.79
C ALA A 464 3.83 21.67 3.01
N GLN A 465 4.32 22.23 4.11
CA GLN A 465 5.77 22.28 4.37
C GLN A 465 6.37 20.89 4.57
N ALA A 466 5.62 19.96 5.19
CA ALA A 466 6.10 18.62 5.46
C ALA A 466 6.24 17.78 4.18
N LEU A 467 5.78 18.25 3.02
CA LEU A 467 6.00 17.61 1.73
C LEU A 467 7.49 17.44 1.37
N GLN A 468 8.37 18.24 1.99
CA GLN A 468 9.82 18.24 1.76
C GLN A 468 10.56 16.97 2.23
N GLY A 469 9.93 16.13 3.04
CA GLY A 469 10.57 14.94 3.62
C GLY A 469 10.09 13.60 3.07
N PHE A 470 9.20 13.54 2.09
CA PHE A 470 8.56 12.26 1.72
C PHE A 470 9.37 11.36 0.79
N SER A 471 10.42 11.88 0.14
CA SER A 471 11.30 11.06 -0.70
C SER A 471 12.08 10.05 0.15
N GLY A 472 12.31 8.85 -0.39
CA GLY A 472 13.04 7.78 0.32
C GLY A 472 12.19 6.91 1.26
N ASN A 473 10.88 7.11 1.32
CA ASN A 473 9.97 6.23 2.08
C ASN A 473 9.33 5.16 1.19
N THR A 474 8.96 4.04 1.79
CA THR A 474 8.19 2.96 1.16
C THR A 474 6.72 3.08 1.52
N PHE A 475 5.86 3.17 0.51
CA PHE A 475 4.40 3.25 0.69
C PHE A 475 3.78 1.90 0.32
N THR A 476 3.03 1.29 1.23
CA THR A 476 2.35 -0.01 1.02
C THR A 476 0.85 0.12 1.21
N GLY A 477 0.05 -0.62 0.45
CA GLY A 477 -1.41 -0.42 0.45
C GLY A 477 -1.85 0.91 -0.21
N TYR A 478 -0.90 1.73 -0.66
CA TYR A 478 -1.16 2.90 -1.48
C TYR A 478 -1.37 2.49 -2.94
N THR A 479 -2.50 2.90 -3.50
CA THR A 479 -2.86 2.77 -4.92
C THR A 479 -3.16 4.16 -5.47
N ALA A 480 -3.50 4.27 -6.75
CA ALA A 480 -4.00 5.52 -7.31
C ALA A 480 -5.24 6.06 -6.56
N ALA A 481 -5.98 5.22 -5.83
CA ALA A 481 -7.11 5.62 -5.01
C ALA A 481 -6.75 6.03 -3.57
N SER A 482 -5.49 5.88 -3.15
CA SER A 482 -5.08 6.15 -1.78
C SER A 482 -4.83 7.63 -1.53
N ILE A 483 -5.18 8.10 -0.34
CA ILE A 483 -5.29 9.53 -0.04
C ILE A 483 -4.11 9.98 0.83
N ILE A 484 -3.43 11.04 0.37
CA ILE A 484 -2.58 11.90 1.20
C ILE A 484 -3.31 13.22 1.39
N GLU A 485 -3.66 13.57 2.63
CA GLU A 485 -4.29 14.84 2.97
C GLU A 485 -3.24 15.91 3.24
N VAL A 486 -3.25 16.95 2.41
CA VAL A 486 -2.44 18.15 2.59
C VAL A 486 -3.34 19.24 3.15
N THR A 487 -3.11 19.69 4.37
CA THR A 487 -3.93 20.71 5.05
C THR A 487 -3.71 22.14 4.52
N GLY A 488 -3.01 22.29 3.39
CA GLY A 488 -2.57 23.55 2.81
C GLY A 488 -1.34 24.14 3.48
N GLY A 489 -1.03 25.40 3.15
CA GLY A 489 0.10 26.16 3.67
C GLY A 489 1.21 26.35 2.64
N ARG A 490 2.45 26.47 3.12
CA ARG A 490 3.60 26.88 2.30
C ARG A 490 4.61 25.76 2.13
N VAL A 491 5.12 25.60 0.92
CA VAL A 491 6.33 24.83 0.59
C VAL A 491 7.50 25.80 0.53
N ILE A 492 8.46 25.67 1.46
CA ILE A 492 9.56 26.64 1.68
C ILE A 492 10.94 25.94 1.69
N GLY A 493 11.88 26.35 0.84
CA GLY A 493 13.33 26.16 1.11
C GLY A 493 14.04 24.90 0.59
N LEU A 494 13.34 23.90 0.06
CA LEU A 494 13.95 22.72 -0.60
C LEU A 494 13.08 22.21 -1.76
N SER A 495 13.67 21.45 -2.69
CA SER A 495 12.94 20.73 -3.73
C SER A 495 12.11 19.59 -3.11
N SER A 496 10.79 19.72 -3.06
CA SER A 496 9.89 18.61 -2.76
C SER A 496 9.58 17.83 -4.04
N SER A 497 9.48 16.50 -3.97
CA SER A 497 8.79 15.73 -5.01
C SER A 497 7.54 15.08 -4.43
N LEU A 498 6.43 15.17 -5.16
CA LEU A 498 5.22 14.42 -4.90
C LEU A 498 5.21 13.17 -5.78
N PRO A 499 5.34 11.96 -5.20
CA PRO A 499 5.16 10.72 -5.95
C PRO A 499 3.80 10.62 -6.64
N GLY A 500 3.65 9.69 -7.57
CA GLY A 500 2.43 9.44 -8.36
C GLY A 500 1.22 8.90 -7.57
N PHE A 501 0.84 9.53 -6.46
CA PHE A 501 -0.32 9.21 -5.63
C PHE A 501 -1.47 10.21 -5.85
N THR A 502 -2.61 9.93 -5.20
CA THR A 502 -3.69 10.91 -5.06
C THR A 502 -3.52 11.73 -3.78
N TYR A 503 -3.55 13.06 -3.94
CA TYR A 503 -3.45 14.04 -2.88
C TYR A 503 -4.78 14.79 -2.74
N HIS A 504 -5.29 14.91 -1.52
CA HIS A 504 -6.40 15.78 -1.18
C HIS A 504 -5.85 17.07 -0.59
N ILE A 505 -5.92 18.14 -1.36
CA ILE A 505 -5.45 19.48 -0.97
C ILE A 505 -6.63 20.21 -0.34
N LEU A 506 -6.59 20.39 0.98
CA LEU A 506 -7.71 20.87 1.78
C LEU A 506 -7.74 22.39 1.99
N ALA A 507 -6.63 23.07 1.71
CA ALA A 507 -6.50 24.53 1.72
C ALA A 507 -5.33 24.95 0.83
N ASP A 508 -5.22 26.25 0.56
CA ASP A 508 -4.33 26.79 -0.47
C ASP A 508 -2.89 26.30 -0.32
N LEU A 509 -2.30 25.89 -1.46
CA LEU A 509 -0.93 25.44 -1.55
C LEU A 509 -0.08 26.54 -2.16
N PHE A 510 0.83 27.11 -1.37
CA PHE A 510 1.75 28.16 -1.80
C PHE A 510 3.16 27.60 -1.94
N VAL A 511 3.80 27.82 -3.08
CA VAL A 511 5.23 27.55 -3.29
C VAL A 511 5.97 28.90 -3.17
N GLU A 512 6.66 29.13 -2.04
CA GLU A 512 7.23 30.42 -1.64
C GLU A 512 8.66 30.32 -1.07
N ILE A 513 9.47 31.38 -1.19
CA ILE A 513 10.87 31.42 -0.72
C ILE A 513 11.05 31.77 0.75
N SER A 514 12.04 31.11 1.38
CA SER A 514 13.04 31.76 2.24
C SER A 514 14.46 31.35 1.80
N ASN A 515 15.24 32.26 1.20
CA ASN A 515 16.70 32.15 0.93
C ASN A 515 17.22 31.30 -0.27
N ASN A 516 16.78 31.56 -1.52
CA ASN A 516 17.29 31.03 -2.83
C ASN A 516 16.76 29.66 -3.34
N GLU A 517 15.70 29.72 -4.17
CA GLU A 517 15.00 28.62 -4.86
C GLU A 517 14.06 27.78 -3.97
N SER A 518 12.78 27.73 -4.32
CA SER A 518 11.79 26.79 -3.74
C SER A 518 11.09 26.11 -4.90
N LYS A 519 11.17 24.78 -4.93
CA LYS A 519 10.71 23.97 -6.05
C LYS A 519 9.72 22.92 -5.57
N LEU A 520 8.53 22.92 -6.14
CA LEU A 520 7.62 21.77 -6.04
C LEU A 520 7.74 20.97 -7.34
N SER A 521 8.24 19.75 -7.24
CA SER A 521 8.22 18.78 -8.34
C SER A 521 7.06 17.82 -8.12
N ILE A 522 6.38 17.44 -9.20
CA ILE A 522 5.27 16.49 -9.16
C ILE A 522 5.61 15.38 -10.14
N ASP A 523 5.71 14.15 -9.66
CA ASP A 523 6.09 13.00 -10.47
C ASP A 523 4.92 12.56 -11.37
N PRO A 524 5.21 11.95 -12.54
CA PRO A 524 4.20 11.37 -13.42
C PRO A 524 3.16 10.49 -12.69
N GLY A 525 1.90 10.61 -13.11
CA GLY A 525 0.78 9.84 -12.55
C GLY A 525 0.18 10.40 -11.26
N ALA A 526 0.74 11.48 -10.69
CA ALA A 526 0.16 12.12 -9.51
C ALA A 526 -1.20 12.76 -9.83
N THR A 527 -2.13 12.67 -8.88
CA THR A 527 -3.44 13.35 -8.95
C THR A 527 -3.61 14.27 -7.74
N LEU A 528 -3.71 15.57 -7.96
CA LEU A 528 -3.97 16.56 -6.91
C LEU A 528 -5.44 16.99 -7.00
N LYS A 529 -6.22 16.66 -5.96
CA LYS A 529 -7.63 17.01 -5.80
C LYS A 529 -7.79 18.16 -4.82
N PHE A 530 -8.27 19.31 -5.30
CA PHE A 530 -8.40 20.52 -4.50
C PHE A 530 -9.82 20.66 -3.95
N ALA A 531 -9.93 20.99 -2.67
CA ALA A 531 -11.19 21.36 -2.05
C ALA A 531 -11.75 22.66 -2.66
N ASN A 532 -13.04 22.90 -2.46
CA ASN A 532 -13.72 24.11 -2.94
C ASN A 532 -12.99 25.40 -2.52
N ASN A 533 -12.82 26.32 -3.48
CA ASN A 533 -12.09 27.59 -3.33
C ASN A 533 -10.62 27.44 -2.90
N THR A 534 -9.99 26.30 -3.19
CA THR A 534 -8.57 26.07 -2.93
C THR A 534 -7.77 26.20 -4.24
N GLY A 535 -6.58 26.81 -4.17
CA GLY A 535 -5.69 26.95 -5.33
C GLY A 535 -4.27 26.43 -5.10
N LEU A 536 -3.54 26.30 -6.20
CA LEU A 536 -2.08 26.12 -6.22
C LEU A 536 -1.43 27.40 -6.72
N PHE A 537 -0.60 28.01 -5.89
CA PHE A 537 0.04 29.29 -6.16
C PHE A 537 1.56 29.12 -6.15
N ALA A 538 2.17 29.19 -7.33
CA ALA A 538 3.61 29.31 -7.46
C ALA A 538 3.96 30.80 -7.60
N GLY A 539 4.25 31.44 -6.47
CA GLY A 539 4.45 32.90 -6.37
C GLY A 539 3.30 33.58 -5.62
N ARG A 540 3.58 34.73 -4.98
CA ARG A 540 2.58 35.45 -4.15
C ARG A 540 2.57 36.95 -4.42
N GLU A 541 1.38 37.50 -4.67
CA GLU A 541 1.15 38.94 -4.83
C GLU A 541 1.73 39.79 -3.67
N GLY A 542 2.43 40.88 -4.03
CA GLY A 542 3.01 41.84 -3.09
C GLY A 542 4.42 41.51 -2.59
N TYR A 543 4.98 40.35 -2.97
CA TYR A 543 6.34 39.98 -2.60
C TYR A 543 7.12 39.42 -3.81
N GLY A 544 8.25 40.04 -4.18
CA GLY A 544 9.07 39.65 -5.35
C GLY A 544 9.82 38.31 -5.25
N TYR A 545 9.20 37.29 -4.68
CA TYR A 545 9.80 35.97 -4.45
C TYR A 545 9.75 35.09 -5.72
N LEU A 546 10.83 34.34 -5.98
CA LEU A 546 10.89 33.30 -7.02
C LEU A 546 10.19 32.03 -6.52
N SER A 547 9.69 31.20 -7.43
CA SER A 547 9.04 29.92 -7.09
C SER A 547 9.06 29.06 -8.34
N THR A 548 9.35 27.77 -8.19
CA THR A 548 9.35 26.84 -9.31
C THR A 548 8.32 25.75 -9.11
N LEU A 549 7.40 25.59 -10.07
CA LEU A 549 6.53 24.41 -10.15
C LEU A 549 6.94 23.56 -11.35
N ALA A 550 7.48 22.37 -11.09
CA ALA A 550 7.88 21.42 -12.12
C ALA A 550 6.91 20.22 -12.13
N ALA A 551 5.92 20.26 -13.01
CA ALA A 551 4.98 19.17 -13.24
C ALA A 551 5.21 18.61 -14.64
N GLN A 552 5.92 17.47 -14.74
CA GLN A 552 6.25 16.83 -16.02
C GLN A 552 5.76 15.39 -16.00
N GLY A 553 4.55 15.16 -16.49
CA GLY A 553 4.00 13.83 -16.69
C GLY A 553 4.56 13.13 -17.92
N THR A 554 3.97 12.00 -18.27
CA THR A 554 4.18 11.34 -19.58
C THR A 554 2.85 11.12 -20.29
N ALA A 555 2.88 10.73 -21.56
CA ALA A 555 1.68 10.37 -22.32
C ALA A 555 0.87 9.25 -21.65
N GLU A 556 1.56 8.28 -21.02
CA GLU A 556 0.96 7.13 -20.32
C GLU A 556 0.63 7.43 -18.85
N SER A 557 1.22 8.47 -18.26
CA SER A 557 1.09 8.80 -16.83
C SER A 557 1.09 10.31 -16.65
N LYS A 558 -0.01 10.93 -17.09
CA LYS A 558 -0.24 12.35 -16.93
C LYS A 558 -0.36 12.74 -15.45
N ILE A 559 -0.01 13.98 -15.14
CA ILE A 559 -0.31 14.58 -13.84
C ILE A 559 -1.70 15.22 -13.94
N THR A 560 -2.57 14.95 -12.97
CA THR A 560 -3.95 15.48 -12.98
C THR A 560 -4.17 16.45 -11.82
N PHE A 561 -4.59 17.68 -12.13
CA PHE A 561 -5.10 18.66 -11.17
C PHE A 561 -6.60 18.77 -11.35
N THR A 562 -7.37 18.50 -10.30
CA THR A 562 -8.83 18.46 -10.38
C THR A 562 -9.45 18.80 -9.03
N THR A 563 -10.77 18.78 -8.94
CA THR A 563 -11.46 18.98 -7.68
C THR A 563 -11.57 17.70 -6.84
N LEU A 564 -11.74 17.91 -5.52
CA LEU A 564 -12.15 16.90 -4.56
C LEU A 564 -13.64 16.52 -4.67
N ASP A 565 -14.47 17.30 -5.36
CA ASP A 565 -15.90 17.03 -5.49
C ASP A 565 -16.19 15.80 -6.39
N ASP A 566 -16.96 14.84 -5.88
CA ASP A 566 -17.33 13.61 -6.60
C ASP A 566 -18.31 13.84 -7.78
N ASN A 567 -19.01 14.98 -7.77
CA ASN A 567 -19.88 15.42 -8.86
C ASN A 567 -19.49 16.87 -9.22
N PRO A 568 -18.42 17.04 -10.00
CA PRO A 568 -17.83 18.35 -10.24
C PRO A 568 -18.76 19.22 -11.08
N ALA A 569 -19.14 20.37 -10.54
CA ALA A 569 -19.65 21.46 -11.37
C ALA A 569 -18.45 22.28 -11.89
N THR A 570 -18.65 23.04 -12.96
CA THR A 570 -17.78 24.18 -13.25
C THR A 570 -17.79 25.10 -12.02
N ARG A 571 -16.68 25.14 -11.23
CA ARG A 571 -16.37 25.99 -10.03
C ARG A 571 -15.60 25.32 -8.91
N SER A 572 -15.27 24.04 -9.01
CA SER A 572 -14.96 23.31 -7.79
C SER A 572 -13.58 23.57 -7.16
N TRP A 573 -12.72 24.41 -7.77
CA TRP A 573 -11.47 24.92 -7.17
C TRP A 573 -10.91 26.14 -7.94
N THR A 574 -9.95 26.86 -7.35
CA THR A 574 -9.45 28.15 -7.88
C THR A 574 -8.71 28.00 -9.21
N GLY A 575 -7.87 26.96 -9.35
CA GLY A 575 -6.96 26.78 -10.46
C GLY A 575 -5.49 26.90 -10.05
N ILE A 576 -4.62 26.94 -11.05
CA ILE A 576 -3.17 27.07 -10.88
C ILE A 576 -2.77 28.50 -11.21
N VAL A 577 -2.13 29.19 -10.28
CA VAL A 577 -1.56 30.52 -10.48
C VAL A 577 -0.05 30.39 -10.51
N LEU A 578 0.55 30.82 -11.61
CA LEU A 578 2.00 30.83 -11.82
C LEU A 578 2.46 32.28 -11.93
N GLY A 579 3.49 32.63 -11.15
CA GLY A 579 4.06 33.97 -11.15
C GLY A 579 3.34 34.97 -10.24
N ASN A 580 3.54 36.28 -10.49
CA ASN A 580 3.13 37.36 -9.60
C ASN A 580 3.15 38.75 -10.28
N ARG A 581 2.21 39.64 -9.94
CA ARG A 581 2.15 41.07 -10.32
C ARG A 581 3.22 41.98 -9.68
N SER A 582 4.07 41.47 -8.79
CA SER A 582 5.08 42.27 -8.08
C SER A 582 6.07 42.90 -9.05
N LYS A 583 6.34 44.20 -8.88
CA LYS A 583 7.36 44.94 -9.65
C LYS A 583 8.78 44.42 -9.45
N ASP A 584 9.01 43.74 -8.34
CA ASP A 584 10.29 43.15 -7.97
C ASP A 584 10.42 41.70 -8.47
N TYR A 585 9.38 41.13 -9.08
CA TYR A 585 9.44 39.79 -9.68
C TYR A 585 10.34 39.82 -10.93
N ASN A 586 11.35 38.96 -10.94
CA ASN A 586 12.24 38.78 -12.09
C ASN A 586 11.99 37.40 -12.74
N PRO A 587 11.26 37.33 -13.87
CA PRO A 587 10.98 36.07 -14.55
C PRO A 587 12.23 35.36 -15.09
N SER A 588 13.34 36.07 -15.31
CA SER A 588 14.57 35.44 -15.81
C SER A 588 15.21 34.48 -14.80
N LEU A 589 14.72 34.45 -13.57
CA LEU A 589 15.20 33.60 -12.48
C LEU A 589 14.26 32.41 -12.22
N ASP A 590 13.10 32.35 -12.87
CA ASP A 590 12.17 31.21 -12.84
C ASP A 590 12.38 30.34 -14.08
N THR A 591 13.50 29.60 -14.11
CA THR A 591 13.89 28.78 -15.27
C THR A 591 13.37 27.35 -15.21
N GLY A 592 12.70 26.97 -14.12
CA GLY A 592 12.30 25.59 -13.86
C GLY A 592 10.79 25.35 -13.86
N THR A 593 9.96 26.39 -13.97
CA THR A 593 8.50 26.21 -13.97
C THR A 593 8.07 25.61 -15.31
N VAL A 594 7.39 24.47 -15.28
CA VAL A 594 6.97 23.71 -16.46
C VAL A 594 5.73 22.90 -16.14
N LEU A 595 4.76 22.92 -17.05
CA LEU A 595 3.63 22.00 -17.05
C LEU A 595 3.67 21.25 -18.37
N GLU A 596 4.00 19.97 -18.28
CA GLU A 596 4.13 19.06 -19.42
C GLU A 596 3.31 17.80 -19.15
N HIS A 597 2.51 17.34 -20.12
CA HIS A 597 1.62 16.18 -19.94
C HIS A 597 0.74 16.27 -18.68
N CYS A 598 0.07 17.40 -18.51
CA CYS A 598 -0.78 17.70 -17.37
C CYS A 598 -2.25 17.86 -17.79
N ASP A 599 -3.18 17.39 -16.96
CA ASP A 599 -4.61 17.65 -17.10
C ASP A 599 -5.06 18.58 -15.96
N VAL A 600 -5.71 19.70 -16.28
CA VAL A 600 -6.27 20.68 -15.35
C VAL A 600 -7.78 20.74 -15.58
N LEU A 601 -8.55 20.19 -14.65
CA LEU A 601 -9.97 19.92 -14.82
C LEU A 601 -10.82 20.70 -13.81
N TYR A 602 -11.97 21.22 -14.23
CA TYR A 602 -13.00 21.80 -13.34
C TYR A 602 -12.53 22.98 -12.46
N ALA A 603 -11.56 23.74 -12.95
CA ALA A 603 -10.93 24.87 -12.28
C ALA A 603 -11.67 26.22 -12.51
N GLY A 604 -11.09 27.36 -12.10
CA GLY A 604 -11.64 28.69 -12.36
C GLY A 604 -12.79 29.11 -11.42
N GLY A 605 -12.81 28.60 -10.19
CA GLY A 605 -13.89 28.78 -9.22
C GLY A 605 -13.88 30.05 -8.37
N ASP A 606 -12.89 30.95 -8.51
CA ASP A 606 -12.55 31.97 -7.50
C ASP A 606 -13.57 33.13 -7.30
N GLY A 607 -14.63 33.18 -8.11
CA GLY A 607 -15.66 34.21 -8.02
C GLY A 607 -15.28 35.59 -8.56
N THR A 608 -14.11 35.73 -9.19
CA THR A 608 -13.64 36.94 -9.87
C THR A 608 -13.80 36.85 -11.40
N LEU A 609 -13.56 37.96 -12.10
CA LEU A 609 -13.55 38.04 -13.57
C LEU A 609 -12.23 37.51 -14.19
N GLU A 610 -11.22 37.20 -13.37
CA GLU A 610 -9.89 36.71 -13.79
C GLU A 610 -9.72 35.21 -13.47
N ALA A 611 -10.82 34.53 -13.14
CA ALA A 611 -10.83 33.12 -12.85
C ALA A 611 -10.34 32.36 -14.08
N ALA A 612 -9.34 31.49 -13.94
CA ALA A 612 -8.87 30.65 -15.03
C ALA A 612 -8.41 29.29 -14.51
N GLY A 613 -8.39 28.29 -15.39
CA GLY A 613 -7.80 27.01 -15.04
C GLY A 613 -6.30 27.14 -14.76
N ILE A 614 -5.62 27.92 -15.60
CA ILE A 614 -4.22 28.33 -15.41
C ILE A 614 -4.13 29.84 -15.59
N HIS A 615 -3.63 30.54 -14.57
CA HIS A 615 -3.34 31.96 -14.62
C HIS A 615 -1.82 32.17 -14.64
N LEU A 616 -1.32 32.80 -15.70
CA LEU A 616 0.07 33.19 -15.87
C LEU A 616 0.24 34.68 -15.59
N THR A 617 1.07 35.02 -14.61
CA THR A 617 1.30 36.43 -14.21
C THR A 617 2.78 36.77 -14.19
N ASN A 618 3.23 37.60 -15.13
CA ASN A 618 4.64 37.98 -15.34
C ASN A 618 5.65 36.82 -15.43
N THR A 619 5.22 35.57 -15.54
CA THR A 619 6.06 34.34 -15.53
C THR A 619 6.11 33.67 -16.91
N PHE A 620 6.98 32.67 -17.06
CA PHE A 620 7.12 31.88 -18.28
C PHE A 620 7.28 30.38 -17.99
N PRO A 621 6.18 29.62 -17.89
CA PRO A 621 6.21 28.18 -18.07
C PRO A 621 6.18 27.80 -19.55
N GLY A 622 6.92 26.75 -19.93
CA GLY A 622 6.54 25.98 -21.11
C GLY A 622 5.27 25.20 -20.79
N LEU A 623 4.19 25.44 -21.55
CA LEU A 623 2.97 24.62 -21.50
C LEU A 623 2.98 23.71 -22.74
N SER A 624 3.12 22.40 -22.52
CA SER A 624 3.17 21.42 -23.62
C SER A 624 2.38 20.17 -23.26
N PHE A 625 1.54 19.68 -24.17
CA PHE A 625 0.66 18.54 -23.88
C PHE A 625 -0.24 18.76 -22.66
N VAL A 626 -0.66 20.01 -22.42
CA VAL A 626 -1.54 20.37 -21.30
C VAL A 626 -2.99 20.32 -21.76
N SER A 627 -3.85 19.67 -21.00
CA SER A 627 -5.30 19.70 -21.22
C SER A 627 -5.96 20.56 -20.14
N VAL A 628 -6.62 21.65 -20.52
CA VAL A 628 -7.47 22.45 -19.63
C VAL A 628 -8.92 22.25 -20.04
N ASN A 629 -9.74 21.66 -19.15
CA ASN A 629 -11.12 21.30 -19.47
C ASN A 629 -12.09 21.72 -18.35
N HIS A 630 -13.31 22.11 -18.74
CA HIS A 630 -14.41 22.50 -17.85
C HIS A 630 -14.03 23.62 -16.87
N SER A 631 -13.19 24.56 -17.29
CA SER A 631 -12.93 25.75 -16.49
C SER A 631 -14.20 26.60 -16.39
N LYS A 632 -14.56 27.04 -15.19
CA LYS A 632 -15.63 28.04 -15.06
C LYS A 632 -15.22 29.38 -15.71
N GLY A 633 -13.96 29.75 -15.57
CA GLY A 633 -13.49 31.00 -16.15
C GLY A 633 -12.93 30.75 -17.54
N SER A 634 -11.88 31.50 -17.88
CA SER A 634 -11.10 31.16 -19.05
C SER A 634 -10.32 29.86 -18.84
N GLY A 635 -9.92 29.18 -19.91
CA GLY A 635 -9.00 28.04 -19.79
C GLY A 635 -7.64 28.51 -19.27
N ILE A 636 -7.01 29.39 -20.04
CA ILE A 636 -5.71 29.99 -19.72
C ILE A 636 -5.84 31.52 -19.75
N TRP A 637 -5.39 32.18 -18.69
CA TRP A 637 -5.32 33.64 -18.62
C TRP A 637 -3.86 34.09 -18.55
N VAL A 638 -3.49 35.04 -19.41
CA VAL A 638 -2.13 35.59 -19.47
C VAL A 638 -2.15 37.09 -19.14
N ASP A 639 -1.54 37.46 -18.03
CA ASP A 639 -1.40 38.85 -17.54
C ASP A 639 0.07 39.18 -17.28
N ASN A 640 0.76 39.64 -18.32
CA ASN A 640 2.17 40.05 -18.26
C ASN A 640 2.27 41.59 -18.36
N GLN A 641 2.49 42.26 -17.22
CA GLN A 641 2.57 43.72 -17.12
C GLN A 641 4.00 44.25 -17.21
N THR A 642 5.01 43.43 -16.89
CA THR A 642 6.42 43.86 -16.78
C THR A 642 7.42 42.96 -17.53
N ALA A 643 7.00 41.79 -18.00
CA ALA A 643 7.86 40.79 -18.62
C ALA A 643 7.83 40.83 -20.17
N THR A 644 9.00 40.83 -20.81
CA THR A 644 9.20 40.71 -22.28
C THR A 644 9.32 39.26 -22.76
N VAL A 645 8.92 38.29 -21.94
CA VAL A 645 9.19 36.86 -22.18
C VAL A 645 8.09 36.29 -23.09
N PRO A 646 8.44 35.47 -24.11
CA PRO A 646 7.44 34.82 -24.97
C PRO A 646 6.53 33.91 -24.14
N VAL A 647 5.37 33.50 -24.63
CA VAL A 647 4.52 32.45 -24.02
C VAL A 647 4.32 31.36 -25.08
N GLN A 648 4.50 30.09 -24.72
CA GLN A 648 4.34 28.96 -25.64
C GLN A 648 3.33 27.96 -25.09
N ILE A 649 2.28 27.73 -25.87
CA ILE A 649 1.25 26.72 -25.63
C ILE A 649 1.30 25.77 -26.83
N LEU A 650 1.87 24.59 -26.63
CA LEU A 650 2.16 23.65 -27.71
C LEU A 650 1.40 22.34 -27.47
N GLU A 651 0.86 21.75 -28.54
CA GLU A 651 0.28 20.40 -28.51
C GLU A 651 -0.74 20.19 -27.38
N SER A 652 -1.49 21.24 -27.04
CA SER A 652 -2.35 21.31 -25.86
C SER A 652 -3.83 21.26 -26.24
N ALA A 653 -4.70 20.96 -25.29
CA ALA A 653 -6.16 20.93 -25.50
C ALA A 653 -6.83 21.90 -24.51
N ILE A 654 -7.55 22.89 -25.01
CA ILE A 654 -8.28 23.86 -24.20
C ILE A 654 -9.74 23.80 -24.64
N THR A 655 -10.56 23.17 -23.83
CA THR A 655 -11.93 22.79 -24.23
C THR A 655 -12.95 23.07 -23.14
N GLU A 656 -14.20 23.28 -23.57
CA GLU A 656 -15.38 23.36 -22.70
C GLU A 656 -15.25 24.36 -21.53
N CYS A 657 -14.49 25.44 -21.71
CA CYS A 657 -14.44 26.54 -20.76
C CYS A 657 -15.69 27.41 -20.89
N GLU A 658 -16.27 27.91 -19.79
CA GLU A 658 -17.51 28.73 -19.88
C GLU A 658 -17.28 30.09 -20.53
N ASP A 659 -16.08 30.65 -20.37
CA ASP A 659 -15.60 31.88 -21.01
C ASP A 659 -14.66 31.53 -22.19
N CYS A 660 -13.69 32.40 -22.51
CA CYS A 660 -12.73 32.14 -23.56
C CYS A 660 -11.78 30.98 -23.24
N GLY A 661 -11.33 30.26 -24.27
CA GLY A 661 -10.28 29.25 -24.10
C GLY A 661 -8.99 29.89 -23.58
N ILE A 662 -8.51 30.92 -24.26
CA ILE A 662 -7.30 31.67 -23.89
C ILE A 662 -7.61 33.17 -23.88
N VAL A 663 -7.24 33.87 -22.81
CA VAL A 663 -7.34 35.34 -22.71
C VAL A 663 -5.96 35.95 -22.51
N LEU A 664 -5.68 36.99 -23.28
CA LEU A 664 -4.53 37.87 -23.10
C LEU A 664 -4.98 39.23 -22.55
N ASP A 665 -4.66 39.53 -21.30
CA ASP A 665 -4.93 40.82 -20.63
C ASP A 665 -3.61 41.51 -20.25
N ALA A 666 -2.67 41.61 -21.20
CA ALA A 666 -1.30 42.02 -20.95
C ALA A 666 -0.87 43.24 -21.77
N ALA A 667 0.01 44.08 -21.21
CA ALA A 667 0.82 45.06 -21.96
C ALA A 667 2.12 44.41 -22.47
N SER A 668 2.05 43.17 -22.95
CA SER A 668 3.22 42.38 -23.29
C SER A 668 3.94 42.96 -24.52
N THR A 669 5.24 42.71 -24.63
CA THR A 669 6.04 42.98 -25.85
C THR A 669 6.73 41.70 -26.36
N GLY A 670 6.47 40.55 -25.74
CA GLY A 670 6.97 39.23 -26.13
C GLY A 670 6.02 38.49 -27.08
N THR A 671 6.54 37.51 -27.82
CA THR A 671 5.75 36.69 -28.77
C THR A 671 4.92 35.65 -28.04
N ILE A 672 3.62 35.55 -28.35
CA ILE A 672 2.74 34.50 -27.81
C ILE A 672 2.44 33.52 -28.91
N GLN A 673 2.82 32.25 -28.71
CA GLN A 673 2.65 31.18 -29.66
C GLN A 673 1.69 30.13 -29.10
N VAL A 674 0.67 29.82 -29.87
CA VAL A 674 -0.26 28.73 -29.61
C VAL A 674 -0.24 27.84 -30.84
N HIS A 675 0.40 26.68 -30.79
CA HIS A 675 0.57 25.82 -31.96
C HIS A 675 0.14 24.39 -31.72
N GLN A 676 -0.30 23.71 -32.78
CA GLN A 676 -0.62 22.27 -32.78
C GLN A 676 -1.62 21.87 -31.71
N SER A 677 -2.46 22.82 -31.28
CA SER A 677 -3.37 22.68 -30.15
C SER A 677 -4.82 22.53 -30.61
N VAL A 678 -5.66 22.01 -29.73
CA VAL A 678 -7.11 21.87 -29.91
C VAL A 678 -7.79 22.94 -29.05
N ILE A 679 -8.53 23.85 -29.68
CA ILE A 679 -9.26 24.94 -29.04
C ILE A 679 -10.70 24.86 -29.53
N GLN A 680 -11.58 24.24 -28.75
CA GLN A 680 -12.96 23.99 -29.18
C GLN A 680 -13.94 24.07 -28.01
N ASP A 681 -15.21 24.29 -28.33
CA ASP A 681 -16.32 24.23 -27.38
C ASP A 681 -16.20 25.20 -26.19
N ASN A 682 -15.33 26.21 -26.28
CA ASN A 682 -15.21 27.28 -25.29
C ASN A 682 -16.29 28.36 -25.51
N GLY A 683 -16.79 28.97 -24.43
CA GLY A 683 -17.73 30.09 -24.48
C GLY A 683 -19.21 29.73 -24.32
N ALA A 684 -19.52 28.58 -23.71
CA ALA A 684 -20.86 27.97 -23.78
C ALA A 684 -21.95 28.60 -22.87
N ALA A 685 -21.64 29.51 -21.94
CA ALA A 685 -22.55 29.77 -20.81
C ALA A 685 -23.39 31.07 -20.80
N THR A 686 -23.08 32.11 -21.60
CA THR A 686 -23.70 33.45 -21.34
C THR A 686 -24.37 34.15 -22.51
N GLY A 687 -24.41 33.56 -23.72
CA GLY A 687 -25.16 34.14 -24.84
C GLY A 687 -24.64 35.50 -25.35
N ALA A 688 -23.44 35.91 -24.93
CA ALA A 688 -22.65 36.98 -25.50
C ALA A 688 -21.16 36.64 -25.33
N ASP A 689 -20.41 36.61 -26.44
CA ASP A 689 -18.96 36.85 -26.51
C ASP A 689 -17.98 35.81 -25.91
N GLY A 690 -18.26 34.50 -25.96
CA GLY A 690 -17.27 33.47 -25.66
C GLY A 690 -16.38 33.11 -26.88
N CYS A 691 -15.06 33.06 -26.69
CA CYS A 691 -14.08 32.93 -27.77
C CYS A 691 -13.09 31.76 -27.58
N GLY A 692 -12.43 31.30 -28.64
CA GLY A 692 -11.26 30.42 -28.54
C GLY A 692 -10.06 31.18 -27.97
N ILE A 693 -9.75 32.34 -28.56
CA ILE A 693 -8.68 33.24 -28.10
C ILE A 693 -9.15 34.70 -28.12
N SER A 694 -8.98 35.43 -27.01
CA SER A 694 -9.24 36.87 -26.89
C SER A 694 -7.96 37.67 -26.64
N ASN A 695 -7.85 38.78 -27.36
CA ASN A 695 -6.78 39.78 -27.28
C ASN A 695 -7.34 41.22 -27.23
N GLU A 696 -8.59 41.38 -26.79
CA GLU A 696 -9.32 42.67 -26.88
C GLU A 696 -9.36 43.48 -25.57
N THR A 697 -8.87 42.94 -24.44
CA THR A 697 -8.96 43.62 -23.14
C THR A 697 -7.70 44.42 -22.79
N ARG A 698 -7.91 45.68 -22.35
CA ARG A 698 -6.97 46.63 -21.72
C ARG A 698 -5.66 46.97 -22.46
N ASN A 699 -5.37 46.41 -23.62
CA ASN A 699 -4.12 46.66 -24.32
C ASN A 699 -4.14 48.01 -25.08
N THR A 700 -3.18 48.89 -24.78
CA THR A 700 -3.03 50.18 -25.47
C THR A 700 -2.14 50.09 -26.73
N THR A 701 -1.47 48.94 -26.92
CA THR A 701 -0.68 48.57 -28.11
C THR A 701 -0.79 47.05 -28.37
N PRO A 702 -1.75 46.58 -29.17
CA PRO A 702 -2.03 45.15 -29.32
C PRO A 702 -0.84 44.38 -29.94
N VAL A 703 -0.42 43.31 -29.26
CA VAL A 703 0.55 42.31 -29.77
C VAL A 703 -0.21 41.26 -30.57
N THR A 704 0.31 40.81 -31.71
CA THR A 704 -0.32 39.72 -32.47
C THR A 704 0.00 38.36 -31.83
N ILE A 705 -1.03 37.57 -31.56
CA ILE A 705 -0.89 36.18 -31.10
C ILE A 705 -0.66 35.28 -32.32
N ASP A 706 0.43 34.52 -32.33
CA ASP A 706 0.76 33.53 -33.34
C ASP A 706 0.03 32.21 -33.01
N ALA A 707 -1.16 32.01 -33.59
CA ALA A 707 -2.08 30.90 -33.31
C ALA A 707 -2.21 29.92 -34.50
N HIS A 708 -1.09 29.67 -35.20
CA HIS A 708 -1.04 28.76 -36.34
C HIS A 708 -1.19 27.28 -35.97
N SER A 709 -1.66 26.51 -36.94
CA SER A 709 -1.74 25.05 -36.89
C SER A 709 -2.55 24.54 -35.71
N ASN A 710 -3.62 25.24 -35.30
CA ASN A 710 -4.57 24.78 -34.29
C ASN A 710 -5.85 24.23 -34.92
N PHE A 711 -6.54 23.32 -34.22
CA PHE A 711 -7.90 22.89 -34.55
C PHE A 711 -8.90 23.67 -33.71
N TRP A 712 -9.90 24.27 -34.37
CA TRP A 712 -10.81 25.23 -33.75
C TRP A 712 -12.21 24.67 -33.47
N GLY A 713 -12.37 23.33 -33.48
CA GLY A 713 -13.65 22.64 -33.36
C GLY A 713 -14.37 22.40 -34.69
N HIS A 714 -13.93 23.02 -35.80
CA HIS A 714 -14.50 22.79 -37.13
C HIS A 714 -13.47 22.92 -38.25
N ALA A 715 -13.65 22.17 -39.34
CA ALA A 715 -12.74 22.12 -40.49
C ALA A 715 -12.57 23.46 -41.21
N SER A 716 -13.57 24.34 -41.12
CA SER A 716 -13.55 25.70 -41.70
C SER A 716 -12.73 26.72 -40.89
N GLY A 717 -12.13 26.30 -39.77
CA GLY A 717 -11.36 27.19 -38.91
C GLY A 717 -12.21 28.08 -37.99
N PRO A 718 -11.57 29.00 -37.26
CA PRO A 718 -12.23 29.85 -36.28
C PRO A 718 -13.08 30.91 -36.96
N TYR A 719 -14.14 31.35 -36.29
CA TYR A 719 -14.90 32.50 -36.78
C TYR A 719 -14.15 33.81 -36.48
N HIS A 720 -13.93 34.63 -37.52
CA HIS A 720 -13.49 36.02 -37.37
C HIS A 720 -14.28 36.91 -38.33
N SER A 721 -14.83 38.02 -37.82
CA SER A 721 -15.84 38.82 -38.54
C SER A 721 -15.38 39.36 -39.91
N THR A 722 -14.08 39.58 -40.10
CA THR A 722 -13.49 40.14 -41.32
C THR A 722 -12.62 39.15 -42.11
N THR A 723 -11.69 38.47 -41.46
CA THR A 723 -10.71 37.57 -42.08
C THR A 723 -11.21 36.14 -42.30
N ASN A 724 -12.17 35.63 -41.51
CA ASN A 724 -12.81 34.32 -41.75
C ASN A 724 -14.31 34.30 -41.33
N PRO A 725 -15.18 35.07 -42.00
CA PRO A 725 -16.60 35.18 -41.63
C PRO A 725 -17.42 33.91 -41.87
N GLY A 726 -16.87 32.93 -42.60
CA GLY A 726 -17.48 31.62 -42.82
C GLY A 726 -17.02 30.53 -41.85
N GLY A 727 -16.11 30.85 -40.91
CA GLY A 727 -15.65 29.92 -39.89
C GLY A 727 -16.80 29.50 -38.96
N GLN A 728 -16.90 28.20 -38.67
CA GLN A 728 -17.86 27.62 -37.73
C GLN A 728 -17.18 27.11 -36.44
N GLY A 729 -15.84 27.22 -36.35
CA GLY A 729 -15.11 26.93 -35.13
C GLY A 729 -15.24 28.04 -34.09
N ASN A 730 -14.55 27.90 -32.95
CA ASN A 730 -14.51 28.91 -31.90
C ASN A 730 -14.14 30.31 -32.45
N LEU A 731 -14.75 31.35 -31.89
CA LEU A 731 -14.51 32.74 -32.28
C LEU A 731 -13.08 33.19 -31.91
N VAL A 732 -12.45 34.02 -32.73
CA VAL A 732 -11.21 34.72 -32.37
C VAL A 732 -11.38 36.23 -32.54
N THR A 733 -10.73 36.98 -31.66
CA THR A 733 -10.72 38.45 -31.72
C THR A 733 -9.73 38.99 -32.75
N ASP A 734 -9.74 40.31 -32.97
CA ASP A 734 -8.69 40.98 -33.73
C ASP A 734 -7.30 40.67 -33.12
N HIS A 735 -6.24 40.75 -33.94
CA HIS A 735 -4.84 40.49 -33.56
C HIS A 735 -4.53 39.04 -33.12
N VAL A 736 -5.28 38.07 -33.63
CA VAL A 736 -4.97 36.63 -33.58
C VAL A 736 -4.68 36.13 -34.99
N ASP A 737 -3.45 35.65 -35.23
CA ASP A 737 -3.05 35.08 -36.51
C ASP A 737 -3.27 33.56 -36.50
N PHE A 738 -4.29 33.09 -37.22
CA PHE A 738 -4.77 31.70 -37.15
C PHE A 738 -4.56 30.91 -38.45
N GLU A 739 -3.89 31.47 -39.46
CA GLU A 739 -3.72 30.87 -40.80
C GLU A 739 -2.28 30.40 -41.10
N PRO A 740 -2.02 29.09 -41.23
CA PRO A 740 -2.98 28.03 -41.48
C PRO A 740 -3.60 27.46 -40.20
N TRP A 741 -4.84 26.97 -40.26
CA TRP A 741 -5.46 26.14 -39.22
C TRP A 741 -5.51 24.65 -39.64
N MET A 742 -5.70 23.76 -38.66
CA MET A 742 -5.92 22.33 -38.91
C MET A 742 -7.39 22.09 -39.33
N SER A 743 -7.61 21.38 -40.44
CA SER A 743 -8.96 21.05 -40.92
C SER A 743 -9.51 19.74 -40.37
N THR A 744 -8.67 18.94 -39.72
CA THR A 744 -9.01 17.67 -39.07
C THR A 744 -8.18 17.51 -37.80
N LEU A 745 -8.71 16.85 -36.78
CA LEU A 745 -7.92 16.36 -35.66
C LEU A 745 -6.86 15.37 -36.20
N THR A 746 -5.58 15.68 -36.03
CA THR A 746 -4.48 14.75 -36.36
C THR A 746 -4.05 14.02 -35.09
N GLY A 747 -4.26 12.70 -35.05
CA GLY A 747 -3.93 11.84 -33.90
C GLY A 747 -5.17 11.18 -33.28
N THR A 748 -4.98 10.05 -32.59
CA THR A 748 -6.04 9.38 -31.83
C THR A 748 -6.74 10.38 -30.91
N PRO A 749 -8.08 10.46 -30.90
CA PRO A 749 -8.78 11.34 -29.96
C PRO A 749 -8.35 10.96 -28.54
N LEU A 750 -8.01 11.96 -27.73
CA LEU A 750 -7.82 11.79 -26.29
C LEU A 750 -9.13 11.22 -25.75
N THR A 751 -9.21 9.90 -25.58
CA THR A 751 -10.35 9.25 -24.94
C THR A 751 -10.26 9.57 -23.46
N PHE A 752 -11.08 10.53 -23.01
CA PHE A 752 -11.16 10.93 -21.61
C PHE A 752 -11.71 9.79 -20.76
N PRO A 753 -11.07 9.42 -19.63
CA PRO A 753 -11.70 8.53 -18.66
C PRO A 753 -12.72 9.34 -17.84
N GLY A 754 -14.01 9.21 -18.20
CA GLY A 754 -15.12 9.52 -17.28
C GLY A 754 -16.19 10.46 -17.84
N ILE A 755 -17.14 9.88 -18.58
CA ILE A 755 -18.61 10.01 -18.43
C ILE A 755 -19.21 9.31 -19.65
N ILE A 756 -19.88 8.17 -19.44
CA ILE A 756 -20.70 7.54 -20.46
C ILE A 756 -21.92 8.45 -20.67
N LEU A 757 -21.90 9.27 -21.71
CA LEU A 757 -23.12 9.83 -22.28
C LEU A 757 -23.65 8.81 -23.29
N LEU A 758 -24.70 8.08 -22.90
CA LEU A 758 -25.51 7.30 -23.82
C LEU A 758 -26.09 8.27 -24.86
N LEU A 759 -25.48 8.35 -26.04
CA LEU A 759 -26.11 8.96 -27.20
C LEU A 759 -27.18 7.99 -27.71
N GLY A 760 -28.43 8.32 -27.38
CA GLY A 760 -29.60 7.72 -28.01
C GLY A 760 -29.62 8.09 -29.49
N VAL A 761 -29.64 7.05 -30.32
CA VAL A 761 -29.91 7.13 -31.76
C VAL A 761 -31.42 7.31 -31.95
N GLU A 762 -31.82 8.33 -32.72
CA GLU A 762 -32.91 8.22 -33.69
C GLU A 762 -32.47 8.83 -35.03
#